data_AF-A0A970R3M9-F1
#
_entry.id   AF-A0A970R3M9-F1
#
_cell.length_a   1.000
_cell.length_b   1.000
_cell.length_c   1.000
_cell.angle_alpha   90.00
_cell.angle_beta   90.00
_cell.angle_gamma   90.00
#
_symmetry.space_group_name_H-M   'P 1'
#
loop_
_entity.id
_entity.type
_entity.pdbx_description
1 polymer ?
#
loop_
_entity_poly.entity_id
_entity_poly.type
_entity_poly.pdbx_seq_one_letter_code
_entity_poly.pdbx_strand_id
1 'polypeptide(L)'
;MKKLVLILMLGFLVANVVEAQQKYAVLICGAQVHTSPGDANGMLDYTGTTGFYHWTEFWAEIYNTWEMLIKPVDLGGKGFLDENVYVLYADGIDFSIPASDWIADKYNPLIYYAPYAPIVDYSATKANLEMVFNGLATGQGDFPLLTEDDFLFLWTFGHGFTGPEDEYSSYLQLYPGEIYKDEDFASKTDQINCGKKVFWLLQCHSGGFIPELENPNTVITTAVPYELRSTVADDSTVFENEVINDTIYHHTEVYFHLYSAINHASPDGRTDYDGQPLTEADSNEDNFISIKEGAIWAQDHESVEDFPLYSDLGNIGNNTSLLYPTLLHSDIGTDGLQQTHRGLIGISKTIHVTAGCQLTLKADANIHLLNESKLIVDAGAMLVIEAYDTIIATNPQNQIIINGNISIGEGVLFTSENNLQWQGLQINNTALSLSLENVDFEHCLVKGQPASLAFDHCAFTNGGLDVGRGNINIKHGVFTNSYAEISYAALGNKFARISDCQFTNTGSSITAIIVESYANYSISGTSVSGYRDNAIEISNAGFAAEGVHSITGNTITGNGTSNFTAAGLFIYHSFADVADNVMISQNPYGMQCLNSSEISITGNRQAIYDYQTQQIRDNGINQIYATQGSFPREVKWNAIVDEDNDCLFYYETSNEEAPYDVKYNHWGQNFNAASDLCPTEYFDYLPLWNLQPGISPPEGAALAFGNAKSMADSGYFNQSKIAYTEIVNTWPDSKYAQASLRQLFAIEPLAANDFEALKAYYLTIDENENLQRVAAQLAAFCDVSLANWQSAIASFEEFIQNPASYQDSLFAIIDLAHTYQLMEQSGYKAALTGKLHQYRYNSAIEFNQSKDYHISLLFGEPDEKLMPDPKDQRNFAGRIIRNSPNPFSGTTEVSFELNESADVMISIISELGQKHEVVHQPNVSKGINRIYFSSSAYPDGLYICILEINGKIVDTRKIIIAN
;
A
#
# COMPACT_ATOMS: atom_id res chain seq x y z
N MET A 1 -15.71 23.36 -22.89
CA MET A 1 -14.82 22.19 -22.83
C MET A 1 -14.92 21.40 -21.53
N LYS A 2 -14.96 22.03 -20.35
CA LYS A 2 -15.12 21.31 -19.05
C LYS A 2 -16.38 20.43 -18.88
N LYS A 3 -17.49 20.74 -19.59
CA LYS A 3 -18.70 19.89 -19.61
C LYS A 3 -18.65 18.74 -20.63
N LEU A 4 -17.75 18.77 -21.61
CA LEU A 4 -17.62 17.71 -22.62
C LEU A 4 -16.70 16.59 -22.11
N VAL A 5 -15.70 16.92 -21.30
CA VAL A 5 -14.81 15.93 -20.64
C VAL A 5 -15.53 15.14 -19.55
N LEU A 6 -16.45 15.77 -18.80
CA LEU A 6 -17.27 15.06 -17.81
C LEU A 6 -18.28 14.10 -18.47
N ILE A 7 -18.77 14.43 -19.67
CA ILE A 7 -19.67 13.56 -20.45
C ILE A 7 -18.89 12.46 -21.20
N LEU A 8 -17.60 12.67 -21.50
CA LEU A 8 -16.71 11.63 -22.03
C LEU A 8 -16.20 10.68 -20.93
N MET A 9 -15.99 11.14 -19.70
CA MET A 9 -15.69 10.28 -18.55
C MET A 9 -16.92 9.46 -18.08
N LEU A 10 -18.13 10.04 -18.07
CA LEU A 10 -19.36 9.26 -17.86
C LEU A 10 -19.73 8.38 -19.07
N GLY A 11 -19.25 8.72 -20.27
CA GLY A 11 -19.52 7.98 -21.51
C GLY A 11 -18.66 6.74 -21.71
N PHE A 12 -17.51 6.63 -21.01
CA PHE A 12 -16.67 5.43 -20.99
C PHE A 12 -17.04 4.45 -19.88
N LEU A 13 -17.86 4.85 -18.91
CA LEU A 13 -18.40 3.97 -17.86
C LEU A 13 -19.64 3.17 -18.30
N VAL A 14 -20.10 3.31 -19.55
CA VAL A 14 -21.31 2.63 -20.06
C VAL A 14 -21.05 1.88 -21.38
N ALA A 15 -19.80 1.54 -21.67
CA ALA A 15 -19.46 0.66 -22.78
C ALA A 15 -18.34 -0.28 -22.34
N ASN A 16 -18.72 -1.53 -22.06
CA ASN A 16 -17.96 -2.60 -21.42
C ASN A 16 -17.98 -2.54 -19.89
N VAL A 17 -19.18 -2.61 -19.29
CA VAL A 17 -19.28 -3.40 -18.07
C VAL A 17 -19.11 -4.84 -18.55
N VAL A 18 -17.89 -5.37 -18.46
CA VAL A 18 -17.71 -6.83 -18.44
C VAL A 18 -18.50 -7.27 -17.21
N GLU A 19 -19.59 -7.99 -17.41
CA GLU A 19 -20.39 -8.48 -16.28
C GLU A 19 -19.45 -9.32 -15.40
N ALA A 20 -19.31 -8.92 -14.14
CA ALA A 20 -18.48 -9.64 -13.19
C ALA A 20 -18.94 -11.10 -13.14
N GLN A 21 -17.99 -12.02 -13.15
CA GLN A 21 -18.21 -13.45 -13.03
C GLN A 21 -19.23 -13.83 -11.92
N GLN A 22 -20.13 -14.77 -12.22
CA GLN A 22 -21.25 -15.11 -11.34
C GLN A 22 -21.28 -16.58 -10.92
N LYS A 23 -22.08 -16.85 -9.90
CA LYS A 23 -22.44 -18.21 -9.45
C LYS A 23 -23.92 -18.43 -9.75
N TYR A 24 -24.23 -19.56 -10.38
CA TYR A 24 -25.57 -19.95 -10.79
C TYR A 24 -25.97 -21.25 -10.13
N ALA A 25 -27.25 -21.39 -9.80
CA ALA A 25 -27.79 -22.65 -9.32
C ALA A 25 -29.07 -23.03 -10.05
N VAL A 26 -29.31 -24.34 -10.18
CA VAL A 26 -30.60 -24.87 -10.62
C VAL A 26 -31.03 -25.94 -9.62
N LEU A 27 -32.14 -25.66 -8.92
CA LEU A 27 -32.71 -26.52 -7.88
C LEU A 27 -33.96 -27.20 -8.44
N ILE A 28 -34.01 -28.54 -8.41
CA ILE A 28 -35.05 -29.31 -9.10
C ILE A 28 -35.72 -30.28 -8.13
N CYS A 29 -37.02 -30.13 -7.94
CA CYS A 29 -37.85 -31.12 -7.28
C CYS A 29 -39.19 -31.32 -7.99
N GLY A 30 -39.36 -32.49 -8.63
CA GLY A 30 -40.58 -32.84 -9.36
C GLY A 30 -41.73 -33.35 -8.48
N ALA A 31 -41.44 -33.68 -7.22
CA ALA A 31 -42.42 -34.18 -6.26
C ALA A 31 -43.08 -33.01 -5.50
N GLN A 32 -44.37 -33.15 -5.20
CA GLN A 32 -45.15 -32.14 -4.47
C GLN A 32 -45.44 -32.62 -3.05
N VAL A 33 -45.61 -31.69 -2.11
CA VAL A 33 -46.20 -32.02 -0.82
C VAL A 33 -47.66 -32.44 -1.04
N HIS A 34 -48.07 -33.58 -0.49
CA HIS A 34 -49.42 -34.09 -0.65
C HIS A 34 -50.33 -33.68 0.53
N THR A 35 -51.50 -33.13 0.22
CA THR A 35 -52.57 -32.91 1.20
C THR A 35 -53.57 -34.06 1.18
N SER A 36 -53.80 -34.74 2.30
CA SER A 36 -54.83 -35.79 2.39
C SER A 36 -55.92 -35.39 3.39
N PRO A 37 -57.11 -34.94 2.92
CA PRO A 37 -58.22 -34.65 3.82
C PRO A 37 -58.85 -35.97 4.31
N GLY A 38 -58.38 -36.52 5.43
CA GLY A 38 -59.15 -37.55 6.14
C GLY A 38 -58.43 -38.60 7.00
N ASP A 39 -57.11 -38.73 6.98
CA ASP A 39 -56.44 -39.83 7.69
C ASP A 39 -56.03 -39.46 9.13
N ALA A 40 -57.02 -39.40 10.02
CA ALA A 40 -56.75 -39.50 11.45
C ALA A 40 -56.36 -40.93 11.89
N ASN A 41 -56.42 -41.93 10.99
CA ASN A 41 -56.04 -43.32 11.26
C ASN A 41 -55.79 -44.09 9.94
N GLY A 42 -54.56 -44.13 9.42
CA GLY A 42 -54.14 -45.27 8.58
C GLY A 42 -53.25 -45.00 7.37
N MET A 43 -51.93 -44.93 7.58
CA MET A 43 -50.92 -45.90 7.08
C MET A 43 -49.53 -45.34 7.42
N LEU A 44 -48.86 -46.00 8.37
CA LEU A 44 -47.48 -45.72 8.80
C LEU A 44 -46.46 -46.35 7.84
N ASP A 45 -46.74 -46.36 6.55
CA ASP A 45 -45.81 -46.97 5.59
C ASP A 45 -44.93 -45.87 4.99
N TYR A 46 -43.71 -45.81 5.52
CA TYR A 46 -42.48 -45.19 5.01
C TYR A 46 -42.16 -43.71 5.26
N THR A 47 -43.04 -42.86 5.79
CA THR A 47 -42.75 -41.40 5.77
C THR A 47 -42.82 -40.64 7.10
N GLY A 48 -43.13 -41.31 8.21
CA GLY A 48 -43.00 -40.73 9.56
C GLY A 48 -43.85 -39.48 9.88
N THR A 49 -44.46 -38.82 8.91
CA THR A 49 -45.30 -37.62 9.10
C THR A 49 -46.72 -38.02 9.50
N THR A 50 -47.10 -37.73 10.74
CA THR A 50 -48.51 -37.74 11.17
C THR A 50 -49.13 -36.36 10.87
N GLY A 51 -50.19 -36.28 10.05
CA GLY A 51 -50.86 -34.99 9.82
C GLY A 51 -51.60 -34.85 8.49
N PHE A 52 -52.07 -33.63 8.21
CA PHE A 52 -52.80 -33.26 6.98
C PHE A 52 -51.88 -33.14 5.74
N TYR A 53 -50.58 -32.93 5.97
CA TYR A 53 -49.54 -32.77 4.94
C TYR A 53 -48.55 -33.95 5.03
N HIS A 54 -48.26 -34.58 3.90
CA HIS A 54 -47.31 -35.67 3.74
C HIS A 54 -46.19 -35.26 2.79
N TRP A 55 -44.98 -35.74 3.07
CA TRP A 55 -43.76 -35.50 2.28
C TRP A 55 -43.32 -34.04 2.24
N THR A 56 -43.33 -33.41 3.41
CA THR A 56 -42.92 -32.00 3.58
C THR A 56 -41.45 -31.75 3.25
N GLU A 57 -40.61 -32.80 3.31
CA GLU A 57 -39.20 -32.80 2.92
C GLU A 57 -39.00 -32.27 1.49
N PHE A 58 -39.90 -32.57 0.55
CA PHE A 58 -39.80 -32.10 -0.84
C PHE A 58 -39.80 -30.57 -0.95
N TRP A 59 -40.44 -29.88 -0.02
CA TRP A 59 -40.39 -28.42 0.08
C TRP A 59 -39.30 -27.93 1.01
N ALA A 60 -39.11 -28.58 2.16
CA ALA A 60 -38.16 -28.12 3.18
C ALA A 60 -36.72 -28.12 2.68
N GLU A 61 -36.28 -29.18 1.99
CA GLU A 61 -34.89 -29.30 1.52
C GLU A 61 -34.57 -28.31 0.39
N ILE A 62 -35.49 -28.11 -0.56
CA ILE A 62 -35.28 -27.15 -1.65
C ILE A 62 -35.28 -25.71 -1.10
N TYR A 63 -36.14 -25.39 -0.14
CA TYR A 63 -36.15 -24.09 0.55
C TYR A 63 -34.84 -23.84 1.31
N ASN A 64 -34.40 -24.82 2.12
CA ASN A 64 -33.15 -24.72 2.90
C ASN A 64 -31.94 -24.53 1.98
N THR A 65 -31.89 -25.28 0.87
CA THR A 65 -30.82 -25.14 -0.12
C THR A 65 -30.83 -23.74 -0.75
N TRP A 66 -31.99 -23.26 -1.20
CA TRP A 66 -32.14 -21.90 -1.72
C TRP A 66 -31.68 -20.84 -0.69
N GLU A 67 -32.13 -20.94 0.56
CA GLU A 67 -31.77 -20.01 1.63
C GLU A 67 -30.25 -20.01 1.88
N MET A 68 -29.62 -21.19 1.96
CA MET A 68 -28.17 -21.32 2.14
C MET A 68 -27.39 -20.61 1.03
N LEU A 69 -27.87 -20.67 -0.22
CA LEU A 69 -27.19 -20.05 -1.35
C LEU A 69 -27.27 -18.51 -1.30
N ILE A 70 -28.44 -17.96 -0.97
CA ILE A 70 -28.75 -16.53 -1.16
C ILE A 70 -28.68 -15.67 0.11
N LYS A 71 -28.71 -16.26 1.31
CA LYS A 71 -28.62 -15.47 2.55
C LYS A 71 -27.27 -14.72 2.62
N PRO A 72 -27.16 -13.65 3.43
CA PRO A 72 -25.90 -12.92 3.59
C PRO A 72 -24.73 -13.81 4.00
N VAL A 73 -23.54 -13.54 3.45
CA VAL A 73 -22.32 -14.36 3.69
C VAL A 73 -21.91 -14.34 5.17
N ASP A 74 -22.10 -13.22 5.86
CA ASP A 74 -21.86 -13.09 7.31
C ASP A 74 -22.84 -13.90 8.18
N LEU A 75 -23.93 -14.40 7.57
CA LEU A 75 -24.88 -15.35 8.18
C LEU A 75 -24.70 -16.79 7.65
N GLY A 76 -23.54 -17.07 7.03
CA GLY A 76 -23.17 -18.40 6.51
C GLY A 76 -23.65 -18.68 5.08
N GLY A 77 -24.21 -17.68 4.38
CA GLY A 77 -24.67 -17.84 3.01
C GLY A 77 -23.53 -18.02 2.01
N LYS A 78 -23.85 -18.54 0.82
CA LYS A 78 -22.85 -18.88 -0.20
C LYS A 78 -22.68 -17.81 -1.27
N GLY A 79 -23.30 -16.64 -1.10
CA GLY A 79 -23.08 -15.47 -1.95
C GLY A 79 -23.56 -15.64 -3.38
N PHE A 80 -24.63 -16.41 -3.59
CA PHE A 80 -25.38 -16.43 -4.85
C PHE A 80 -26.36 -15.25 -4.84
N LEU A 81 -26.60 -14.69 -6.02
CA LEU A 81 -27.72 -13.77 -6.23
C LEU A 81 -29.00 -14.60 -6.46
N ASP A 82 -30.10 -14.19 -5.87
CA ASP A 82 -31.40 -14.85 -6.03
C ASP A 82 -31.81 -14.97 -7.51
N GLU A 83 -31.59 -13.93 -8.31
CA GLU A 83 -31.84 -13.93 -9.77
C GLU A 83 -31.00 -14.95 -10.57
N ASN A 84 -29.94 -15.51 -9.95
CA ASN A 84 -29.09 -16.55 -10.54
C ASN A 84 -29.40 -17.96 -9.98
N VAL A 85 -30.40 -18.10 -9.11
CA VAL A 85 -30.84 -19.38 -8.54
C VAL A 85 -32.20 -19.74 -9.14
N TYR A 86 -32.22 -20.69 -10.08
CA TYR A 86 -33.43 -21.13 -10.77
C TYR A 86 -34.10 -22.29 -10.03
N VAL A 87 -35.29 -22.07 -9.49
CA VAL A 87 -36.02 -23.06 -8.71
C VAL A 87 -37.15 -23.67 -9.54
N LEU A 88 -37.04 -24.98 -9.81
CA LEU A 88 -38.06 -25.77 -10.48
C LEU A 88 -38.72 -26.71 -9.47
N TYR A 89 -39.95 -26.38 -9.08
CA TYR A 89 -40.68 -27.12 -8.06
C TYR A 89 -42.08 -27.52 -8.54
N ALA A 90 -42.41 -28.81 -8.46
CA ALA A 90 -43.75 -29.35 -8.66
C ALA A 90 -44.57 -28.66 -9.77
N ASP A 91 -45.71 -28.07 -9.43
CA ASP A 91 -46.63 -27.38 -10.33
C ASP A 91 -46.27 -25.90 -10.61
N GLY A 92 -45.13 -25.44 -10.09
CA GLY A 92 -44.60 -24.09 -10.31
C GLY A 92 -45.10 -23.06 -9.30
N ILE A 93 -45.54 -23.51 -8.13
CA ILE A 93 -46.06 -22.65 -7.07
C ILE A 93 -45.35 -23.00 -5.76
N ASP A 94 -44.91 -21.96 -5.02
CA ASP A 94 -44.42 -22.12 -3.65
C ASP A 94 -45.41 -22.92 -2.81
N PHE A 95 -44.92 -23.95 -2.14
CA PHE A 95 -45.74 -24.65 -1.18
C PHE A 95 -46.02 -23.71 0.01
N SER A 96 -47.29 -23.35 0.18
CA SER A 96 -47.74 -22.47 1.26
C SER A 96 -48.89 -23.11 2.02
N ILE A 97 -48.84 -22.96 3.34
CA ILE A 97 -49.89 -23.44 4.25
C ILE A 97 -50.63 -22.23 4.82
N PRO A 98 -51.97 -22.26 4.95
CA PRO A 98 -52.71 -21.14 5.53
C PRO A 98 -52.20 -20.79 6.93
N ALA A 99 -51.99 -19.49 7.20
CA ALA A 99 -51.41 -18.92 8.43
C ALA A 99 -52.12 -19.25 9.77
N SER A 100 -53.18 -20.07 9.74
CA SER A 100 -53.92 -20.55 10.91
C SER A 100 -53.70 -22.04 11.22
N ASP A 101 -52.87 -22.75 10.43
CA ASP A 101 -52.47 -24.14 10.68
C ASP A 101 -51.06 -24.22 11.30
N TRP A 102 -50.77 -25.31 12.01
CA TRP A 102 -49.60 -25.53 12.86
C TRP A 102 -48.25 -25.72 12.10
N ILE A 103 -48.29 -25.67 10.77
CA ILE A 103 -47.13 -25.68 9.87
C ILE A 103 -47.13 -24.35 9.09
N ALA A 104 -46.07 -23.58 8.95
CA ALA A 104 -45.05 -23.10 9.87
C ALA A 104 -44.48 -21.86 9.16
N ASP A 105 -44.34 -20.74 9.86
CA ASP A 105 -43.81 -19.51 9.27
C ASP A 105 -42.39 -19.70 8.67
N LYS A 106 -41.64 -20.72 9.12
CA LYS A 106 -40.23 -21.00 8.78
C LYS A 106 -39.98 -21.19 7.27
N TYR A 107 -40.76 -22.05 6.62
CA TYR A 107 -40.58 -22.45 5.22
C TYR A 107 -41.38 -21.58 4.25
N ASN A 108 -41.80 -20.40 4.70
CA ASN A 108 -42.56 -19.47 3.92
C ASN A 108 -41.68 -18.26 3.56
N PRO A 109 -41.24 -18.14 2.31
CA PRO A 109 -40.36 -17.04 1.91
C PRO A 109 -41.04 -15.68 2.09
N LEU A 110 -42.38 -15.58 2.05
CA LEU A 110 -43.10 -14.32 2.30
C LEU A 110 -42.90 -13.75 3.71
N ILE A 111 -42.44 -14.55 4.67
CA ILE A 111 -42.33 -14.13 6.07
C ILE A 111 -40.94 -13.59 6.39
N TYR A 112 -39.91 -14.35 6.03
CA TYR A 112 -38.51 -14.00 6.34
C TYR A 112 -37.78 -13.35 5.17
N TYR A 113 -38.26 -13.57 3.94
CA TYR A 113 -37.60 -13.16 2.70
C TYR A 113 -38.61 -12.56 1.70
N ALA A 114 -39.59 -11.80 2.21
CA ALA A 114 -40.68 -11.25 1.41
C ALA A 114 -40.27 -10.59 0.06
N PRO A 115 -39.11 -9.90 -0.05
CA PRO A 115 -38.63 -9.37 -1.33
C PRO A 115 -38.32 -10.43 -2.40
N TYR A 116 -37.99 -11.65 -2.02
CA TYR A 116 -37.61 -12.76 -2.90
C TYR A 116 -38.75 -13.77 -3.12
N ALA A 117 -39.94 -13.50 -2.58
CA ALA A 117 -41.08 -14.40 -2.74
C ALA A 117 -41.95 -14.00 -3.95
N PRO A 118 -42.52 -14.97 -4.71
CA PRO A 118 -42.32 -16.41 -4.59
C PRO A 118 -40.92 -16.85 -5.04
N ILE A 119 -40.39 -17.94 -4.47
CA ILE A 119 -39.05 -18.46 -4.81
C ILE A 119 -39.07 -19.45 -5.97
N VAL A 120 -40.22 -20.08 -6.26
CA VAL A 120 -40.36 -21.01 -7.38
C VAL A 120 -40.53 -20.23 -8.69
N ASP A 121 -39.58 -20.41 -9.61
CA ASP A 121 -39.62 -19.76 -10.92
C ASP A 121 -40.49 -20.51 -11.92
N TYR A 122 -40.39 -21.85 -11.92
CA TYR A 122 -41.01 -22.69 -12.93
C TYR A 122 -41.58 -23.99 -12.36
N SER A 123 -42.65 -24.51 -12.98
CA SER A 123 -43.06 -25.89 -12.73
C SER A 123 -41.99 -26.87 -13.19
N ALA A 124 -41.73 -27.92 -12.41
CA ALA A 124 -40.68 -28.91 -12.66
C ALA A 124 -41.05 -29.92 -13.76
N THR A 125 -41.41 -29.42 -14.96
CA THR A 125 -41.74 -30.24 -16.14
C THR A 125 -40.52 -30.43 -17.03
N LYS A 126 -40.52 -31.45 -17.90
CA LYS A 126 -39.45 -31.65 -18.90
C LYS A 126 -39.24 -30.41 -19.77
N ALA A 127 -40.33 -29.77 -20.19
CA ALA A 127 -40.28 -28.58 -21.05
C ALA A 127 -39.58 -27.39 -20.37
N ASN A 128 -39.89 -27.12 -19.10
CA ASN A 128 -39.28 -26.01 -18.37
C ASN A 128 -37.84 -26.31 -17.98
N LEU A 129 -37.53 -27.55 -17.60
CA LEU A 129 -36.16 -27.95 -17.33
C LEU A 129 -35.26 -27.75 -18.55
N GLU A 130 -35.70 -28.22 -19.71
CA GLU A 130 -34.98 -28.00 -20.96
C GLU A 130 -34.91 -26.52 -21.33
N MET A 131 -35.95 -25.73 -21.06
CA MET A 131 -35.93 -24.28 -21.28
C MET A 131 -34.83 -23.60 -20.46
N VAL A 132 -34.73 -23.90 -19.16
CA VAL A 132 -33.70 -23.34 -18.27
C VAL A 132 -32.31 -23.77 -18.73
N PHE A 133 -32.08 -25.06 -18.95
CA PHE A 133 -30.77 -25.55 -19.39
C PHE A 133 -30.34 -24.99 -20.76
N ASN A 134 -31.24 -24.96 -21.73
CA ASN A 134 -30.94 -24.37 -23.04
C ASN A 134 -30.73 -22.85 -22.92
N GLY A 135 -31.49 -22.18 -22.04
CA GLY A 135 -31.36 -20.76 -21.74
C GLY A 135 -29.95 -20.43 -21.25
N LEU A 136 -29.50 -21.10 -20.18
CA LEU A 136 -28.16 -20.92 -19.59
C LEU A 136 -27.03 -21.28 -20.56
N ALA A 137 -27.25 -22.26 -21.44
CA ALA A 137 -26.28 -22.64 -22.47
C ALA A 137 -26.18 -21.64 -23.64
N THR A 138 -27.22 -20.85 -23.90
CA THR A 138 -27.33 -20.04 -25.13
C THR A 138 -27.56 -18.54 -24.91
N GLY A 139 -27.83 -18.10 -23.68
CA GLY A 139 -28.20 -16.72 -23.36
C GLY A 139 -29.52 -16.27 -24.02
N GLN A 140 -30.46 -17.19 -24.23
CA GLN A 140 -31.75 -16.90 -24.87
C GLN A 140 -32.85 -16.71 -23.84
N GLY A 141 -33.79 -15.80 -24.13
CA GLY A 141 -34.89 -15.48 -23.22
C GLY A 141 -34.44 -14.54 -22.11
N ASP A 142 -34.83 -14.85 -20.88
CA ASP A 142 -34.45 -14.12 -19.67
C ASP A 142 -33.23 -14.76 -18.95
N PHE A 143 -32.53 -15.68 -19.63
CA PHE A 143 -31.37 -16.40 -19.08
C PHE A 143 -30.05 -15.78 -19.57
N PRO A 144 -29.03 -15.66 -18.70
CA PRO A 144 -27.70 -15.26 -19.11
C PRO A 144 -27.00 -16.37 -19.90
N LEU A 145 -26.01 -15.99 -20.72
CA LEU A 145 -25.10 -16.94 -21.35
C LEU A 145 -23.98 -17.25 -20.36
N LEU A 146 -23.99 -18.45 -19.79
CA LEU A 146 -22.90 -18.89 -18.91
C LEU A 146 -21.62 -19.13 -19.73
N THR A 147 -20.49 -18.80 -19.14
CA THR A 147 -19.15 -18.84 -19.73
C THR A 147 -18.20 -19.71 -18.91
N GLU A 148 -16.99 -19.94 -19.42
CA GLU A 148 -15.98 -20.72 -18.70
C GLU A 148 -15.54 -20.08 -17.37
N ASP A 149 -15.85 -18.81 -17.12
CA ASP A 149 -15.55 -18.14 -15.86
C ASP A 149 -16.64 -18.40 -14.79
N ASP A 150 -17.85 -18.81 -15.19
CA ASP A 150 -18.97 -19.03 -14.30
C ASP A 150 -18.93 -20.39 -13.58
N PHE A 151 -19.63 -20.44 -12.45
CA PHE A 151 -19.82 -21.64 -11.63
C PHE A 151 -21.28 -22.06 -11.61
N LEU A 152 -21.54 -23.36 -11.76
CA LEU A 152 -22.89 -23.92 -11.72
C LEU A 152 -23.05 -24.96 -10.62
N PHE A 153 -24.02 -24.75 -9.74
CA PHE A 153 -24.47 -25.72 -8.75
C PHE A 153 -25.82 -26.32 -9.15
N LEU A 154 -25.87 -27.63 -9.32
CA LEU A 154 -27.07 -28.38 -9.70
C LEU A 154 -27.49 -29.26 -8.53
N TRP A 155 -28.74 -29.09 -8.11
CA TRP A 155 -29.30 -29.81 -6.98
C TRP A 155 -30.61 -30.48 -7.39
N THR A 156 -30.73 -31.78 -7.15
CA THR A 156 -31.95 -32.53 -7.45
C THR A 156 -32.43 -33.34 -6.27
N PHE A 157 -33.73 -33.29 -6.01
CA PHE A 157 -34.38 -34.09 -4.97
C PHE A 157 -35.81 -34.49 -5.38
N GLY A 158 -36.37 -35.51 -4.74
CA GLY A 158 -37.66 -36.10 -5.08
C GLY A 158 -37.54 -37.60 -5.32
N HIS A 159 -38.39 -38.14 -6.20
CA HIS A 159 -38.33 -39.55 -6.55
C HIS A 159 -37.36 -39.80 -7.72
N GLY A 160 -36.75 -40.99 -7.70
CA GLY A 160 -35.93 -41.50 -8.79
C GLY A 160 -36.28 -42.96 -9.09
N PHE A 161 -35.99 -43.40 -10.32
CA PHE A 161 -36.31 -44.74 -10.81
C PHE A 161 -35.16 -45.33 -11.60
N THR A 162 -35.07 -46.66 -11.63
CA THR A 162 -34.22 -47.37 -12.58
C THR A 162 -34.97 -47.60 -13.89
N GLY A 163 -34.19 -47.68 -14.98
CA GLY A 163 -34.65 -48.11 -16.29
C GLY A 163 -34.86 -49.62 -16.39
N PRO A 164 -35.18 -50.08 -17.61
CA PRO A 164 -35.16 -51.51 -17.94
C PRO A 164 -33.83 -52.16 -17.52
N GLU A 165 -33.87 -53.43 -17.09
CA GLU A 165 -32.69 -54.18 -16.60
C GLU A 165 -31.51 -54.20 -17.59
N ASP A 166 -31.77 -54.00 -18.89
CA ASP A 166 -30.79 -54.00 -19.97
C ASP A 166 -30.20 -52.63 -20.31
N GLU A 167 -30.72 -51.53 -19.75
CA GLU A 167 -30.32 -50.15 -20.12
C GLU A 167 -29.46 -49.43 -19.07
N TYR A 168 -29.27 -50.00 -17.86
CA TYR A 168 -28.50 -49.41 -16.74
C TYR A 168 -28.64 -47.88 -16.64
N SER A 169 -29.88 -47.38 -16.75
CA SER A 169 -30.18 -45.95 -16.76
C SER A 169 -30.95 -45.58 -15.49
N SER A 170 -30.70 -44.39 -14.97
CA SER A 170 -31.47 -43.77 -13.90
C SER A 170 -32.35 -42.64 -14.42
N TYR A 171 -33.45 -42.40 -13.73
CA TYR A 171 -34.44 -41.38 -14.08
C TYR A 171 -34.76 -40.51 -12.89
N LEU A 172 -34.79 -39.20 -13.11
CA LEU A 172 -35.34 -38.22 -12.19
C LEU A 172 -36.85 -38.08 -12.44
N GLN A 173 -37.67 -38.09 -11.38
CA GLN A 173 -39.08 -37.77 -11.52
C GLN A 173 -39.29 -36.26 -11.64
N LEU A 174 -40.06 -35.88 -12.65
CA LEU A 174 -40.54 -34.52 -12.93
C LEU A 174 -42.07 -34.46 -12.78
N TYR A 175 -42.61 -33.26 -12.73
CA TYR A 175 -44.05 -33.01 -12.60
C TYR A 175 -44.77 -32.98 -13.96
N PRO A 176 -46.03 -33.48 -14.06
CA PRO A 176 -46.70 -34.39 -13.14
C PRO A 176 -46.40 -35.85 -13.51
N GLY A 177 -45.45 -36.47 -12.79
CA GLY A 177 -45.09 -37.88 -13.01
C GLY A 177 -44.32 -38.15 -14.31
N GLU A 178 -43.76 -37.11 -14.94
CA GLU A 178 -42.81 -37.25 -16.03
C GLU A 178 -41.50 -37.86 -15.51
N ILE A 179 -40.73 -38.50 -16.39
CA ILE A 179 -39.41 -39.04 -16.04
C ILE A 179 -38.37 -38.44 -16.97
N TYR A 180 -37.21 -38.11 -16.43
CA TYR A 180 -36.11 -37.48 -17.15
C TYR A 180 -34.86 -38.33 -17.00
N LYS A 181 -34.36 -38.84 -18.13
CA LYS A 181 -33.27 -39.83 -18.20
C LYS A 181 -31.92 -39.16 -17.90
N ASP A 182 -31.03 -39.86 -17.22
CA ASP A 182 -29.64 -39.46 -16.94
C ASP A 182 -28.85 -38.98 -18.16
N GLU A 183 -28.86 -39.72 -19.27
CA GLU A 183 -28.16 -39.37 -20.52
C GLU A 183 -28.67 -38.04 -21.11
N ASP A 184 -29.99 -37.81 -21.09
CA ASP A 184 -30.61 -36.55 -21.54
C ASP A 184 -30.22 -35.39 -20.59
N PHE A 185 -30.06 -35.68 -19.29
CA PHE A 185 -29.65 -34.70 -18.29
C PHE A 185 -28.22 -34.27 -18.49
N ALA A 186 -27.30 -35.22 -18.57
CA ALA A 186 -25.90 -34.98 -18.86
C ALA A 186 -25.73 -34.21 -20.17
N SER A 187 -26.40 -34.66 -21.25
CA SER A 187 -26.32 -34.01 -22.56
C SER A 187 -26.73 -32.53 -22.53
N LYS A 188 -27.72 -32.17 -21.72
CA LYS A 188 -28.16 -30.77 -21.55
C LYS A 188 -27.22 -29.99 -20.66
N THR A 189 -26.82 -30.53 -19.53
CA THR A 189 -25.91 -29.82 -18.61
C THR A 189 -24.54 -29.61 -19.23
N ASP A 190 -24.06 -30.51 -20.09
CA ASP A 190 -22.79 -30.37 -20.82
C ASP A 190 -22.77 -29.20 -21.81
N GLN A 191 -23.93 -28.79 -22.32
CA GLN A 191 -24.05 -27.64 -23.22
C GLN A 191 -23.88 -26.30 -22.49
N ILE A 192 -24.06 -26.28 -21.17
CA ILE A 192 -23.86 -25.08 -20.36
C ILE A 192 -22.35 -24.90 -20.15
N ASN A 193 -21.80 -23.80 -20.66
CA ASN A 193 -20.38 -23.52 -20.56
C ASN A 193 -20.08 -22.97 -19.17
N CYS A 194 -19.37 -23.73 -18.33
CA CYS A 194 -18.97 -23.32 -16.97
C CYS A 194 -17.57 -23.86 -16.69
N GLY A 195 -16.78 -23.11 -15.92
CA GLY A 195 -15.44 -23.55 -15.50
C GLY A 195 -15.51 -24.79 -14.59
N LYS A 196 -16.50 -24.82 -13.69
CA LYS A 196 -16.78 -25.95 -12.80
C LYS A 196 -18.28 -26.14 -12.62
N LYS A 197 -18.70 -27.40 -12.45
CA LYS A 197 -20.08 -27.77 -12.11
C LYS A 197 -20.09 -28.69 -10.89
N VAL A 198 -20.96 -28.43 -9.93
CA VAL A 198 -21.16 -29.28 -8.75
C VAL A 198 -22.57 -29.86 -8.81
N PHE A 199 -22.70 -31.17 -8.65
CA PHE A 199 -23.96 -31.88 -8.69
C PHE A 199 -24.24 -32.54 -7.34
N TRP A 200 -25.38 -32.20 -6.74
CA TRP A 200 -25.96 -32.90 -5.61
C TRP A 200 -27.23 -33.62 -6.07
N LEU A 201 -27.17 -34.94 -6.16
CA LEU A 201 -28.26 -35.77 -6.67
C LEU A 201 -28.82 -36.65 -5.54
N LEU A 202 -29.94 -36.23 -4.95
CA LEU A 202 -30.41 -36.74 -3.66
C LEU A 202 -31.63 -37.67 -3.76
N GLN A 203 -32.12 -37.93 -4.97
CA GLN A 203 -33.17 -38.91 -5.24
C GLN A 203 -32.67 -40.36 -5.19
N CYS A 204 -33.62 -41.31 -5.14
CA CYS A 204 -33.34 -42.74 -5.30
C CYS A 204 -32.59 -43.04 -6.60
N HIS A 205 -31.74 -44.08 -6.60
CA HIS A 205 -30.97 -44.52 -7.77
C HIS A 205 -30.04 -43.45 -8.38
N SER A 206 -29.70 -42.41 -7.63
CA SER A 206 -28.92 -41.25 -8.09
C SER A 206 -27.51 -41.60 -8.55
N GLY A 207 -26.87 -42.62 -7.98
CA GLY A 207 -25.55 -43.10 -8.40
C GLY A 207 -25.47 -43.55 -9.87
N GLY A 208 -26.60 -43.86 -10.51
CA GLY A 208 -26.64 -44.16 -11.95
C GLY A 208 -26.35 -42.97 -12.86
N PHE A 209 -26.44 -41.73 -12.36
CA PHE A 209 -26.12 -40.53 -13.14
C PHE A 209 -24.60 -40.26 -13.26
N ILE A 210 -23.78 -40.85 -12.37
CA ILE A 210 -22.34 -40.56 -12.30
C ILE A 210 -21.63 -40.82 -13.64
N PRO A 211 -21.79 -41.99 -14.29
CA PRO A 211 -21.05 -42.31 -15.52
C PRO A 211 -21.33 -41.34 -16.68
N GLU A 212 -22.52 -40.73 -16.70
CA GLU A 212 -22.92 -39.78 -17.75
C GLU A 212 -22.45 -38.36 -17.45
N LEU A 213 -22.32 -37.99 -16.17
CA LEU A 213 -21.95 -36.64 -15.73
C LEU A 213 -20.45 -36.44 -15.49
N GLU A 214 -19.70 -37.51 -15.21
CA GLU A 214 -18.33 -37.40 -14.78
C GLU A 214 -17.40 -36.85 -15.87
N ASN A 215 -16.74 -35.75 -15.58
CA ASN A 215 -15.65 -35.22 -16.38
C ASN A 215 -14.66 -34.43 -15.51
N PRO A 216 -13.52 -33.95 -16.05
CA PRO A 216 -12.51 -33.25 -15.26
C PRO A 216 -12.98 -31.94 -14.59
N ASN A 217 -14.13 -31.38 -14.98
CA ASN A 217 -14.65 -30.10 -14.48
C ASN A 217 -15.89 -30.28 -13.57
N THR A 218 -16.24 -31.52 -13.21
CA THR A 218 -17.43 -31.83 -12.40
C THR A 218 -17.07 -32.47 -11.07
N VAL A 219 -17.80 -32.09 -10.02
CA VAL A 219 -17.81 -32.79 -8.73
C VAL A 219 -19.23 -33.26 -8.47
N ILE A 220 -19.40 -34.54 -8.17
CA ILE A 220 -20.71 -35.18 -8.05
C ILE A 220 -20.82 -35.86 -6.70
N THR A 221 -21.87 -35.56 -5.95
CA THR A 221 -22.28 -36.28 -4.73
C THR A 221 -23.68 -36.82 -4.94
N THR A 222 -23.86 -38.13 -4.70
CA THR A 222 -25.17 -38.78 -4.82
C THR A 222 -25.60 -39.40 -3.51
N ALA A 223 -26.90 -39.40 -3.21
CA ALA A 223 -27.43 -39.99 -1.99
C ALA A 223 -27.19 -41.51 -1.92
N VAL A 224 -27.34 -42.22 -3.04
CA VAL A 224 -27.28 -43.69 -3.06
C VAL A 224 -26.63 -44.25 -4.34
N PRO A 225 -26.10 -45.48 -4.33
CA PRO A 225 -25.74 -46.23 -5.53
C PRO A 225 -26.95 -46.49 -6.44
N TYR A 226 -26.67 -46.90 -7.68
CA TYR A 226 -27.69 -47.22 -8.68
C TYR A 226 -28.74 -48.24 -8.18
N GLU A 227 -28.33 -49.24 -7.40
CA GLU A 227 -29.20 -50.34 -6.97
C GLU A 227 -30.12 -49.98 -5.80
N LEU A 228 -29.88 -48.86 -5.12
CA LEU A 228 -30.51 -48.52 -3.85
C LEU A 228 -31.49 -47.35 -3.97
N ARG A 229 -32.36 -47.25 -2.98
CA ARG A 229 -33.31 -46.15 -2.81
C ARG A 229 -32.87 -45.34 -1.61
N SER A 230 -32.85 -44.01 -1.76
CA SER A 230 -32.55 -43.12 -0.66
C SER A 230 -33.60 -43.22 0.44
N THR A 231 -33.16 -43.01 1.67
CA THR A 231 -33.99 -43.11 2.87
C THR A 231 -34.09 -41.78 3.61
N VAL A 232 -35.17 -41.64 4.40
CA VAL A 232 -35.29 -40.55 5.37
C VAL A 232 -34.33 -40.82 6.53
N ALA A 233 -33.84 -39.76 7.16
CA ALA A 233 -32.94 -39.85 8.31
C ALA A 233 -33.54 -40.72 9.42
N ASP A 234 -32.72 -41.55 10.05
CA ASP A 234 -33.18 -42.59 10.99
C ASP A 234 -33.13 -42.16 12.48
N ASP A 235 -32.65 -40.93 12.74
CA ASP A 235 -32.42 -40.33 14.06
C ASP A 235 -31.41 -41.13 14.92
N SER A 236 -30.44 -41.79 14.29
CA SER A 236 -29.47 -42.66 14.95
C SER A 236 -28.14 -41.95 15.22
N THR A 237 -27.68 -42.18 16.45
CA THR A 237 -26.82 -41.34 17.32
C THR A 237 -27.45 -40.04 17.79
N VAL A 238 -27.90 -39.15 16.90
CA VAL A 238 -28.62 -37.91 17.26
C VAL A 238 -29.84 -37.68 16.37
N PHE A 239 -30.73 -36.78 16.80
CA PHE A 239 -31.91 -36.40 16.02
C PHE A 239 -31.48 -35.64 14.76
N GLU A 240 -31.79 -36.16 13.58
CA GLU A 240 -31.36 -35.66 12.24
C GLU A 240 -32.50 -35.02 11.47
N ASN A 241 -33.56 -34.71 12.19
CA ASN A 241 -34.73 -34.04 11.71
C ASN A 241 -34.88 -32.69 12.42
N GLU A 242 -35.99 -31.98 12.19
CA GLU A 242 -36.26 -30.72 12.88
C GLU A 242 -37.56 -30.78 13.64
N VAL A 243 -37.62 -30.10 14.80
CA VAL A 243 -38.88 -29.92 15.53
C VAL A 243 -39.31 -28.46 15.49
N ILE A 244 -40.45 -28.18 14.86
CA ILE A 244 -41.07 -26.84 14.85
C ILE A 244 -42.46 -26.98 15.46
N ASN A 245 -42.73 -26.27 16.57
CA ASN A 245 -44.02 -26.33 17.28
C ASN A 245 -44.48 -27.79 17.57
N ASP A 246 -43.59 -28.61 18.14
CA ASP A 246 -43.82 -30.03 18.46
C ASP A 246 -44.08 -30.94 17.22
N THR A 247 -43.81 -30.46 16.01
CA THR A 247 -43.91 -31.22 14.76
C THR A 247 -42.55 -31.58 14.22
N ILE A 248 -42.35 -32.85 13.88
CA ILE A 248 -41.13 -33.36 13.25
C ILE A 248 -41.20 -33.12 11.72
N TYR A 249 -40.19 -32.44 11.18
CA TYR A 249 -39.93 -32.29 9.75
C TYR A 249 -38.79 -33.21 9.38
N HIS A 250 -39.09 -34.15 8.50
CA HIS A 250 -38.12 -35.14 8.07
C HIS A 250 -37.17 -34.55 7.02
N HIS A 251 -35.93 -35.02 7.02
CA HIS A 251 -34.93 -34.79 5.99
C HIS A 251 -34.37 -36.13 5.53
N THR A 252 -33.74 -36.17 4.35
CA THR A 252 -32.93 -37.33 3.96
C THR A 252 -31.56 -37.29 4.65
N GLU A 253 -31.03 -38.46 4.99
CA GLU A 253 -29.80 -38.58 5.80
C GLU A 253 -28.62 -37.83 5.15
N VAL A 254 -28.31 -38.20 3.91
CA VAL A 254 -27.19 -37.62 3.16
C VAL A 254 -27.37 -36.11 2.99
N TYR A 255 -28.60 -35.64 2.74
CA TYR A 255 -28.88 -34.21 2.65
C TYR A 255 -28.63 -33.50 3.98
N PHE A 256 -29.14 -34.04 5.08
CA PHE A 256 -28.99 -33.46 6.40
C PHE A 256 -27.50 -33.22 6.69
N HIS A 257 -26.65 -34.21 6.48
CA HIS A 257 -25.21 -34.09 6.74
C HIS A 257 -24.50 -33.14 5.77
N LEU A 258 -24.79 -33.23 4.46
CA LEU A 258 -24.21 -32.34 3.45
C LEU A 258 -24.56 -30.87 3.72
N TYR A 259 -25.85 -30.60 3.92
CA TYR A 259 -26.36 -29.27 4.23
C TYR A 259 -25.75 -28.77 5.54
N SER A 260 -25.81 -29.56 6.61
CA SER A 260 -25.36 -29.15 7.94
C SER A 260 -23.89 -28.78 7.95
N ALA A 261 -23.04 -29.64 7.36
CA ALA A 261 -21.61 -29.37 7.23
C ALA A 261 -21.39 -28.07 6.45
N ILE A 262 -21.83 -27.99 5.18
CA ILE A 262 -21.55 -26.82 4.33
C ILE A 262 -22.17 -25.52 4.88
N ASN A 263 -23.32 -25.58 5.54
CA ASN A 263 -23.99 -24.43 6.15
C ASN A 263 -23.39 -24.04 7.50
N HIS A 264 -22.53 -24.87 8.09
CA HIS A 264 -22.01 -24.76 9.47
C HIS A 264 -23.12 -24.81 10.53
N ALA A 265 -24.32 -25.23 10.13
CA ALA A 265 -25.50 -25.33 10.98
C ALA A 265 -26.51 -26.29 10.36
N SER A 266 -27.11 -27.15 11.18
CA SER A 266 -28.22 -28.00 10.78
C SER A 266 -29.44 -27.19 10.35
N PRO A 267 -30.43 -27.81 9.68
CA PRO A 267 -31.67 -27.14 9.31
C PRO A 267 -32.37 -26.41 10.48
N ASP A 268 -32.32 -26.96 11.70
CA ASP A 268 -32.84 -26.34 12.92
C ASP A 268 -31.85 -25.39 13.64
N GLY A 269 -30.66 -25.16 13.07
CA GLY A 269 -29.68 -24.17 13.53
C GLY A 269 -28.67 -24.67 14.56
N ARG A 270 -28.56 -25.98 14.79
CA ARG A 270 -27.52 -26.56 15.66
C ARG A 270 -26.17 -26.48 14.96
N THR A 271 -25.13 -26.10 15.70
CA THR A 271 -23.75 -26.02 15.19
C THR A 271 -22.89 -27.21 15.59
N ASP A 272 -23.51 -28.22 16.22
CA ASP A 272 -22.85 -29.38 16.83
C ASP A 272 -23.71 -30.62 16.56
N TYR A 273 -23.04 -31.72 16.21
CA TYR A 273 -23.59 -33.02 15.91
C TYR A 273 -22.94 -34.06 16.84
N ASP A 274 -23.70 -34.59 17.80
CA ASP A 274 -23.26 -35.54 18.83
C ASP A 274 -21.95 -35.14 19.58
N GLY A 275 -21.81 -33.85 19.91
CA GLY A 275 -20.61 -33.32 20.57
C GLY A 275 -19.43 -33.05 19.64
N GLN A 276 -19.63 -33.17 18.32
CA GLN A 276 -18.71 -32.75 17.28
C GLN A 276 -19.22 -31.45 16.63
N PRO A 277 -18.50 -30.33 16.74
CA PRO A 277 -18.82 -29.11 16.01
C PRO A 277 -18.87 -29.38 14.50
N LEU A 278 -19.89 -28.86 13.80
CA LEU A 278 -20.00 -29.00 12.34
C LEU A 278 -18.82 -28.36 11.59
N THR A 279 -18.10 -27.44 12.24
CA THR A 279 -16.85 -26.87 11.73
C THR A 279 -15.71 -27.88 11.63
N GLU A 280 -15.77 -29.03 12.31
CA GLU A 280 -14.76 -30.09 12.18
C GLU A 280 -14.78 -30.78 10.80
N ALA A 281 -15.82 -30.55 9.99
CA ALA A 281 -15.84 -30.93 8.58
C ALA A 281 -14.74 -30.22 7.77
N ASP A 282 -14.27 -29.03 8.18
CA ASP A 282 -13.09 -28.37 7.61
C ASP A 282 -11.82 -29.09 8.09
N SER A 283 -11.54 -30.21 7.42
CA SER A 283 -10.42 -31.10 7.74
C SER A 283 -9.05 -30.45 7.56
N ASN A 284 -8.98 -29.45 6.68
CA ASN A 284 -7.73 -28.81 6.32
C ASN A 284 -7.47 -27.54 7.16
N GLU A 285 -8.44 -27.08 7.95
CA GLU A 285 -8.39 -25.89 8.82
C GLU A 285 -8.12 -24.59 8.04
N ASP A 286 -8.74 -24.39 6.87
CA ASP A 286 -8.68 -23.13 6.11
C ASP A 286 -9.89 -22.20 6.34
N ASN A 287 -10.77 -22.57 7.26
CA ASN A 287 -12.06 -21.97 7.59
C ASN A 287 -13.15 -22.13 6.51
N PHE A 288 -12.94 -22.98 5.50
CA PHE A 288 -13.91 -23.23 4.44
C PHE A 288 -14.11 -24.73 4.22
N ILE A 289 -15.36 -25.18 4.25
CA ILE A 289 -15.69 -26.55 3.88
C ILE A 289 -15.77 -26.64 2.35
N SER A 290 -14.82 -27.37 1.77
CA SER A 290 -14.83 -27.75 0.36
C SER A 290 -15.94 -28.77 0.05
N ILE A 291 -16.28 -28.94 -1.23
CA ILE A 291 -17.28 -29.94 -1.65
C ILE A 291 -16.84 -31.35 -1.24
N LYS A 292 -15.54 -31.65 -1.30
CA LYS A 292 -15.01 -32.95 -0.87
C LYS A 292 -15.14 -33.14 0.64
N GLU A 293 -14.80 -32.13 1.43
CA GLU A 293 -14.94 -32.18 2.89
C GLU A 293 -16.39 -32.41 3.31
N GLY A 294 -17.34 -31.70 2.69
CA GLY A 294 -18.77 -31.94 2.93
C GLY A 294 -19.20 -33.37 2.56
N ALA A 295 -18.72 -33.90 1.43
CA ALA A 295 -19.02 -35.27 1.01
C ALA A 295 -18.42 -36.33 1.94
N ILE A 296 -17.19 -36.12 2.43
CA ILE A 296 -16.55 -36.98 3.42
C ILE A 296 -17.33 -36.93 4.73
N TRP A 297 -17.71 -35.73 5.20
CA TRP A 297 -18.53 -35.57 6.39
C TRP A 297 -19.83 -36.37 6.28
N ALA A 298 -20.55 -36.24 5.16
CA ALA A 298 -21.78 -36.97 4.93
C ALA A 298 -21.56 -38.49 4.89
N GLN A 299 -20.48 -38.96 4.27
CA GLN A 299 -20.17 -40.39 4.24
C GLN A 299 -19.78 -40.96 5.61
N ASP A 300 -19.05 -40.19 6.43
CA ASP A 300 -18.57 -40.62 7.74
C ASP A 300 -19.69 -40.62 8.80
N HIS A 301 -20.72 -39.79 8.61
CA HIS A 301 -21.88 -39.66 9.51
C HIS A 301 -23.15 -40.34 8.97
N GLU A 302 -23.08 -40.98 7.80
CA GLU A 302 -24.16 -41.77 7.25
C GLU A 302 -24.48 -42.96 8.16
N SER A 303 -25.68 -42.93 8.77
CA SER A 303 -26.12 -43.96 9.71
C SER A 303 -27.09 -44.97 9.10
N VAL A 304 -27.69 -44.64 7.95
CA VAL A 304 -28.55 -45.52 7.15
C VAL A 304 -27.72 -46.20 6.03
N GLU A 305 -28.13 -47.39 5.58
CA GLU A 305 -27.40 -48.13 4.54
C GLU A 305 -27.57 -47.51 3.12
N ASP A 306 -27.52 -46.18 2.98
CA ASP A 306 -27.67 -45.45 1.71
C ASP A 306 -26.37 -45.41 0.90
N PHE A 307 -25.19 -45.45 1.54
CA PHE A 307 -23.86 -45.50 0.90
C PHE A 307 -23.62 -44.39 -0.15
N PRO A 308 -23.62 -43.10 0.24
CA PRO A 308 -23.43 -42.00 -0.69
C PRO A 308 -22.15 -42.14 -1.52
N LEU A 309 -22.25 -41.80 -2.80
CA LEU A 309 -21.13 -41.87 -3.74
C LEU A 309 -20.59 -40.47 -4.04
N TYR A 310 -19.28 -40.39 -4.26
CA TYR A 310 -18.56 -39.18 -4.62
C TYR A 310 -17.70 -39.42 -5.85
N SER A 311 -17.86 -38.59 -6.89
CA SER A 311 -17.03 -38.61 -8.10
C SER A 311 -16.39 -37.24 -8.36
N ASP A 312 -15.09 -37.26 -8.66
CA ASP A 312 -14.24 -36.07 -8.86
C ASP A 312 -13.04 -36.44 -9.74
N LEU A 313 -13.29 -36.77 -11.01
CA LEU A 313 -12.25 -37.17 -11.96
C LEU A 313 -11.15 -36.10 -12.14
N GLY A 314 -11.50 -34.83 -11.96
CA GLY A 314 -10.59 -33.70 -12.03
C GLY A 314 -9.71 -33.52 -10.80
N ASN A 315 -10.03 -34.17 -9.67
CA ASN A 315 -9.48 -33.87 -8.34
C ASN A 315 -9.62 -32.38 -7.95
N ILE A 316 -10.76 -31.78 -8.31
CA ILE A 316 -11.03 -30.35 -8.09
C ILE A 316 -11.90 -30.10 -6.85
N GLY A 317 -12.53 -31.12 -6.27
CA GLY A 317 -13.48 -30.95 -5.17
C GLY A 317 -12.85 -30.53 -3.84
N ASN A 318 -11.56 -30.81 -3.63
CA ASN A 318 -10.77 -30.26 -2.53
C ASN A 318 -10.51 -28.75 -2.64
N ASN A 319 -10.61 -28.22 -3.86
CA ASN A 319 -10.28 -26.83 -4.21
C ASN A 319 -11.53 -26.11 -4.73
N THR A 320 -12.72 -26.57 -4.33
CA THR A 320 -14.01 -26.02 -4.75
C THR A 320 -14.91 -25.93 -3.53
N SER A 321 -15.53 -24.78 -3.28
CA SER A 321 -16.65 -24.63 -2.35
C SER A 321 -17.78 -23.86 -3.03
N LEU A 322 -18.97 -23.86 -2.42
CA LEU A 322 -20.09 -23.06 -2.93
C LEU A 322 -19.85 -21.56 -2.78
N LEU A 323 -19.03 -21.13 -1.81
CA LEU A 323 -18.72 -19.71 -1.64
C LEU A 323 -17.62 -19.25 -2.61
N TYR A 324 -16.54 -20.03 -2.74
CA TYR A 324 -15.42 -19.81 -3.65
C TYR A 324 -15.25 -21.03 -4.57
N PRO A 325 -15.70 -20.97 -5.84
CA PRO A 325 -15.56 -22.06 -6.79
C PRO A 325 -14.12 -22.55 -6.97
N THR A 326 -13.13 -21.70 -6.73
CA THR A 326 -11.72 -22.10 -6.63
C THR A 326 -11.14 -21.69 -5.28
N LEU A 327 -10.67 -22.65 -4.49
CA LEU A 327 -9.89 -22.40 -3.27
C LEU A 327 -8.45 -22.85 -3.42
N LEU A 328 -7.52 -21.98 -3.03
CA LEU A 328 -6.10 -22.26 -2.94
C LEU A 328 -5.67 -22.23 -1.47
N HIS A 329 -5.32 -23.39 -0.93
CA HIS A 329 -4.91 -23.59 0.47
C HIS A 329 -3.55 -24.30 0.62
N SER A 330 -2.92 -24.67 -0.50
CA SER A 330 -1.66 -25.40 -0.55
C SER A 330 -0.71 -24.87 -1.61
N ASP A 331 0.58 -25.15 -1.43
CA ASP A 331 1.65 -24.67 -2.31
C ASP A 331 1.51 -25.20 -3.75
N ILE A 332 1.88 -24.35 -4.71
CA ILE A 332 2.03 -24.71 -6.12
C ILE A 332 3.42 -25.33 -6.31
N GLY A 333 3.48 -26.66 -6.14
CA GLY A 333 4.68 -27.50 -6.19
C GLY A 333 5.00 -28.11 -7.54
N THR A 334 6.00 -29.00 -7.59
CA THR A 334 6.51 -29.65 -8.82
C THR A 334 5.47 -30.47 -9.59
N ASP A 335 4.42 -30.94 -8.93
CA ASP A 335 3.31 -31.66 -9.56
C ASP A 335 2.33 -30.70 -10.27
N GLY A 336 2.49 -29.39 -10.07
CA GLY A 336 1.72 -28.30 -10.66
C GLY A 336 2.60 -27.25 -11.35
N LEU A 337 3.53 -27.68 -12.21
CA LEU A 337 4.46 -26.82 -12.96
C LEU A 337 3.82 -25.56 -13.54
N GLN A 338 2.57 -25.66 -14.01
CA GLN A 338 1.74 -24.52 -14.40
C GLN A 338 0.33 -24.76 -13.91
N GLN A 339 -0.16 -23.91 -13.00
CA GLN A 339 -1.56 -23.86 -12.62
C GLN A 339 -2.20 -22.60 -13.19
N THR A 340 -3.42 -22.74 -13.71
CA THR A 340 -4.20 -21.65 -14.27
C THR A 340 -5.58 -21.69 -13.65
N HIS A 341 -5.99 -20.59 -13.04
CA HIS A 341 -7.28 -20.44 -12.38
C HIS A 341 -7.97 -19.20 -12.93
N ARG A 342 -9.30 -19.25 -12.98
CA ARG A 342 -10.17 -18.20 -13.53
C ARG A 342 -11.34 -17.95 -12.58
N GLY A 343 -12.00 -16.82 -12.78
CA GLY A 343 -13.19 -16.47 -12.03
C GLY A 343 -12.89 -16.20 -10.54
N LEU A 344 -13.64 -16.86 -9.65
CA LEU A 344 -13.78 -16.47 -8.24
C LEU A 344 -12.89 -17.37 -7.42
N ILE A 345 -11.83 -16.79 -6.92
CA ILE A 345 -10.69 -17.50 -6.33
C ILE A 345 -10.53 -17.03 -4.90
N GLY A 346 -10.59 -17.95 -3.94
CA GLY A 346 -10.22 -17.72 -2.55
C GLY A 346 -8.83 -18.27 -2.27
N ILE A 347 -7.93 -17.47 -1.70
CA ILE A 347 -6.66 -17.92 -1.13
C ILE A 347 -6.83 -17.96 0.38
N SER A 348 -7.09 -19.14 0.92
CA SER A 348 -7.51 -19.34 2.31
C SER A 348 -6.34 -19.55 3.27
N LYS A 349 -5.17 -19.96 2.75
CA LYS A 349 -3.92 -20.12 3.51
C LYS A 349 -2.76 -19.40 2.87
N THR A 350 -1.67 -19.28 3.62
CA THR A 350 -0.40 -18.88 3.00
C THR A 350 0.05 -19.96 2.03
N ILE A 351 0.24 -19.59 0.77
CA ILE A 351 0.69 -20.49 -0.29
C ILE A 351 1.96 -19.97 -0.96
N HIS A 352 2.84 -20.90 -1.31
CA HIS A 352 4.03 -20.65 -2.11
C HIS A 352 3.84 -21.10 -3.56
N VAL A 353 4.17 -20.25 -4.52
CA VAL A 353 4.51 -20.67 -5.88
C VAL A 353 5.99 -21.02 -5.88
N THR A 354 6.27 -22.31 -5.90
CA THR A 354 7.64 -22.82 -5.70
C THR A 354 8.50 -22.67 -6.96
N ALA A 355 9.83 -22.71 -6.78
CA ALA A 355 10.79 -22.52 -7.87
C ALA A 355 10.53 -23.46 -9.07
N GLY A 356 10.50 -22.92 -10.28
CA GLY A 356 10.20 -23.66 -11.51
C GLY A 356 8.71 -23.80 -11.82
N CYS A 357 7.82 -23.34 -10.94
CA CYS A 357 6.38 -23.37 -11.14
C CYS A 357 5.82 -21.99 -11.52
N GLN A 358 4.63 -22.00 -12.14
CA GLN A 358 3.88 -20.80 -12.50
C GLN A 358 2.43 -20.88 -12.00
N LEU A 359 1.95 -19.82 -11.37
CA LEU A 359 0.53 -19.58 -11.12
C LEU A 359 0.03 -18.51 -12.08
N THR A 360 -1.04 -18.80 -12.82
CA THR A 360 -1.71 -17.87 -13.73
C THR A 360 -3.13 -17.63 -13.24
N LEU A 361 -3.44 -16.36 -12.96
CA LEU A 361 -4.79 -15.86 -12.72
C LEU A 361 -5.26 -15.29 -14.06
N LYS A 362 -6.36 -15.84 -14.57
CA LYS A 362 -6.95 -15.49 -15.87
C LYS A 362 -7.72 -14.19 -15.78
N ALA A 363 -7.73 -13.47 -16.91
CA ALA A 363 -8.38 -12.16 -17.02
C ALA A 363 -9.80 -12.17 -16.44
N ASP A 364 -10.20 -11.01 -15.93
CA ASP A 364 -11.51 -10.78 -15.31
C ASP A 364 -11.77 -11.61 -14.03
N ALA A 365 -10.71 -12.15 -13.40
CA ALA A 365 -10.84 -12.92 -12.16
C ALA A 365 -10.98 -12.04 -10.90
N ASN A 366 -11.72 -12.55 -9.92
CA ASN A 366 -11.85 -11.98 -8.58
C ASN A 366 -11.10 -12.85 -7.57
N ILE A 367 -10.00 -12.32 -7.02
CA ILE A 367 -9.09 -13.05 -6.15
C ILE A 367 -9.15 -12.50 -4.74
N HIS A 368 -9.76 -13.26 -3.83
CA HIS A 368 -9.84 -12.91 -2.42
C HIS A 368 -8.66 -13.52 -1.65
N LEU A 369 -7.85 -12.66 -1.02
CA LEU A 369 -6.91 -13.09 0.02
C LEU A 369 -7.71 -13.20 1.32
N LEU A 370 -8.01 -14.43 1.73
CA LEU A 370 -8.88 -14.74 2.86
C LEU A 370 -8.05 -14.95 4.13
N ASN A 371 -8.69 -14.92 5.30
CA ASN A 371 -8.00 -15.08 6.59
C ASN A 371 -6.76 -14.16 6.68
N GLU A 372 -5.68 -14.59 7.34
CA GLU A 372 -4.37 -13.92 7.32
C GLU A 372 -3.44 -14.48 6.22
N SER A 373 -4.00 -14.93 5.08
CA SER A 373 -3.26 -15.57 4.00
C SER A 373 -2.25 -14.65 3.31
N LYS A 374 -1.26 -15.27 2.68
CA LYS A 374 -0.24 -14.62 1.84
C LYS A 374 -0.01 -15.44 0.58
N LEU A 375 0.19 -14.76 -0.54
CA LEU A 375 0.66 -15.39 -1.78
C LEU A 375 2.14 -15.07 -1.95
N ILE A 376 2.98 -16.10 -1.85
CA ILE A 376 4.44 -15.95 -1.89
C ILE A 376 4.97 -16.58 -3.18
N VAL A 377 5.64 -15.80 -4.01
CA VAL A 377 6.27 -16.27 -5.25
C VAL A 377 7.76 -16.45 -4.98
N ASP A 378 8.21 -17.70 -4.88
CA ASP A 378 9.60 -18.01 -4.54
C ASP A 378 10.57 -17.64 -5.67
N ALA A 379 11.86 -17.52 -5.34
CA ALA A 379 12.90 -17.26 -6.33
C ALA A 379 12.90 -18.36 -7.41
N GLY A 380 12.82 -17.95 -8.68
CA GLY A 380 12.71 -18.88 -9.82
C GLY A 380 11.28 -19.33 -10.15
N ALA A 381 10.27 -18.86 -9.43
CA ALA A 381 8.85 -19.05 -9.76
C ALA A 381 8.28 -17.86 -10.54
N MET A 382 7.05 -18.01 -11.04
CA MET A 382 6.33 -16.97 -11.79
C MET A 382 4.88 -16.83 -11.32
N LEU A 383 4.44 -15.60 -11.10
CA LEU A 383 3.02 -15.25 -11.00
C LEU A 383 2.61 -14.45 -12.24
N VAL A 384 1.49 -14.83 -12.85
CA VAL A 384 0.86 -14.08 -13.93
C VAL A 384 -0.52 -13.68 -13.45
N ILE A 385 -0.77 -12.37 -13.38
CA ILE A 385 -2.08 -11.77 -13.18
C ILE A 385 -2.46 -11.19 -14.54
N GLU A 386 -3.54 -11.67 -15.15
CA GLU A 386 -3.97 -11.20 -16.47
C GLU A 386 -4.78 -9.89 -16.33
N ALA A 387 -5.31 -9.37 -17.45
CA ALA A 387 -5.94 -8.06 -17.46
C ALA A 387 -7.27 -8.06 -16.70
N TYR A 388 -7.61 -6.90 -16.12
CA TYR A 388 -8.89 -6.66 -15.42
C TYR A 388 -9.18 -7.55 -14.21
N ASP A 389 -8.17 -8.25 -13.67
CA ASP A 389 -8.29 -8.98 -12.42
C ASP A 389 -8.47 -8.02 -11.23
N THR A 390 -9.29 -8.42 -10.25
CA THR A 390 -9.43 -7.72 -8.98
C THR A 390 -8.90 -8.56 -7.83
N ILE A 391 -7.91 -8.05 -7.11
CA ILE A 391 -7.32 -8.65 -5.91
C ILE A 391 -7.94 -7.97 -4.69
N ILE A 392 -8.58 -8.75 -3.82
CA ILE A 392 -9.37 -8.27 -2.68
C ILE A 392 -8.81 -8.84 -1.39
N ALA A 393 -8.25 -7.98 -0.53
CA ALA A 393 -7.86 -8.37 0.81
C ALA A 393 -9.05 -8.35 1.78
N THR A 394 -9.21 -9.40 2.59
CA THR A 394 -10.24 -9.47 3.65
C THR A 394 -9.65 -9.23 5.04
N ASN A 395 -8.33 -9.07 5.15
CA ASN A 395 -7.61 -8.89 6.41
C ASN A 395 -6.40 -7.94 6.25
N PRO A 396 -6.09 -7.11 7.28
CA PRO A 396 -4.93 -6.22 7.25
C PRO A 396 -3.55 -6.89 7.10
N GLN A 397 -3.44 -8.19 7.39
CA GLN A 397 -2.21 -8.98 7.24
C GLN A 397 -2.04 -9.62 5.86
N ASN A 398 -3.07 -9.55 5.00
CA ASN A 398 -2.95 -10.11 3.66
C ASN A 398 -1.85 -9.41 2.86
N GLN A 399 -1.12 -10.20 2.08
CA GLN A 399 0.05 -9.71 1.35
C GLN A 399 0.38 -10.59 0.16
N ILE A 400 0.87 -9.97 -0.92
CA ILE A 400 1.53 -10.66 -2.04
C ILE A 400 3.04 -10.36 -1.97
N ILE A 401 3.87 -11.41 -1.95
CA ILE A 401 5.32 -11.30 -1.81
C ILE A 401 6.02 -11.91 -3.02
N ILE A 402 6.79 -11.09 -3.74
CA ILE A 402 7.45 -11.49 -5.00
C ILE A 402 8.96 -11.61 -4.79
N ASN A 403 9.43 -12.83 -4.52
CA ASN A 403 10.85 -13.20 -4.56
C ASN A 403 11.28 -13.72 -5.95
N GLY A 404 10.33 -14.22 -6.75
CA GLY A 404 10.48 -14.65 -8.14
C GLY A 404 10.09 -13.59 -9.16
N ASN A 405 9.47 -14.00 -10.26
CA ASN A 405 8.98 -13.10 -11.31
C ASN A 405 7.46 -12.88 -11.20
N ILE A 406 7.00 -11.72 -11.66
CA ILE A 406 5.59 -11.39 -11.77
C ILE A 406 5.32 -10.69 -13.10
N SER A 407 4.15 -10.95 -13.69
CA SER A 407 3.53 -10.16 -14.75
C SER A 407 2.14 -9.73 -14.28
N ILE A 408 1.77 -8.47 -14.51
CA ILE A 408 0.45 -7.93 -14.17
C ILE A 408 -0.13 -7.31 -15.45
N GLY A 409 -1.34 -7.73 -15.82
CA GLY A 409 -2.08 -7.19 -16.96
C GLY A 409 -2.57 -5.77 -16.73
N GLU A 410 -3.07 -5.15 -17.79
CA GLU A 410 -3.70 -3.83 -17.68
C GLU A 410 -5.03 -3.90 -16.92
N GLY A 411 -5.46 -2.79 -16.30
CA GLY A 411 -6.77 -2.71 -15.66
C GLY A 411 -6.91 -3.48 -14.35
N VAL A 412 -5.81 -4.06 -13.83
CA VAL A 412 -5.83 -4.81 -12.58
C VAL A 412 -6.08 -3.87 -11.39
N LEU A 413 -6.95 -4.27 -10.47
CA LEU A 413 -7.28 -3.54 -9.25
C LEU A 413 -6.81 -4.31 -8.01
N PHE A 414 -5.98 -3.67 -7.18
CA PHE A 414 -5.64 -4.13 -5.84
C PHE A 414 -6.48 -3.36 -4.82
N THR A 415 -7.39 -4.02 -4.13
CA THR A 415 -8.32 -3.38 -3.18
C THR A 415 -8.59 -4.28 -1.97
N SER A 416 -9.58 -3.91 -1.16
CA SER A 416 -9.91 -4.60 0.07
C SER A 416 -11.39 -4.50 0.42
N GLU A 417 -11.88 -5.45 1.20
CA GLU A 417 -13.25 -5.37 1.72
C GLU A 417 -13.38 -4.25 2.76
N ASN A 418 -14.51 -3.53 2.71
CA ASN A 418 -14.84 -2.50 3.68
C ASN A 418 -13.75 -1.41 3.85
N ASN A 419 -12.96 -1.13 2.80
CA ASN A 419 -11.90 -0.12 2.79
C ASN A 419 -10.83 -0.32 3.86
N LEU A 420 -10.52 -1.58 4.23
CA LEU A 420 -9.49 -1.89 5.22
C LEU A 420 -8.08 -1.62 4.67
N GLN A 421 -7.17 -1.14 5.52
CA GLN A 421 -5.76 -0.99 5.15
C GLN A 421 -5.05 -2.35 5.21
N TRP A 422 -4.32 -2.73 4.15
CA TRP A 422 -3.63 -4.01 4.06
C TRP A 422 -2.20 -3.90 3.52
N GLN A 423 -1.40 -4.98 3.61
CA GLN A 423 0.04 -4.92 3.32
C GLN A 423 0.38 -4.76 1.83
N GLY A 424 -0.56 -5.06 0.93
CA GLY A 424 -0.39 -4.88 -0.50
C GLY A 424 0.66 -5.78 -1.15
N LEU A 425 1.45 -5.18 -2.04
CA LEU A 425 2.42 -5.85 -2.89
C LEU A 425 3.85 -5.56 -2.44
N GLN A 426 4.60 -6.61 -2.11
CA GLN A 426 6.01 -6.53 -1.77
C GLN A 426 6.90 -7.19 -2.84
N ILE A 427 7.80 -6.41 -3.44
CA ILE A 427 8.71 -6.84 -4.51
C ILE A 427 10.13 -6.97 -3.97
N ASN A 428 10.53 -8.20 -3.66
CA ASN A 428 11.86 -8.53 -3.13
C ASN A 428 12.87 -8.90 -4.24
N ASN A 429 12.40 -9.26 -5.44
CA ASN A 429 13.29 -9.63 -6.54
C ASN A 429 14.04 -8.40 -7.09
N THR A 430 15.26 -8.21 -6.63
CA THR A 430 16.14 -7.08 -7.01
C THR A 430 16.61 -7.10 -8.47
N ALA A 431 16.38 -8.20 -9.19
CA ALA A 431 16.67 -8.32 -10.62
C ALA A 431 15.45 -8.06 -11.51
N LEU A 432 14.25 -7.94 -10.92
CA LEU A 432 13.00 -7.78 -11.67
C LEU A 432 12.95 -6.43 -12.39
N SER A 433 12.45 -6.45 -13.62
CA SER A 433 11.98 -5.26 -14.34
C SER A 433 10.49 -5.41 -14.59
N LEU A 434 9.69 -4.51 -14.05
CA LEU A 434 8.22 -4.56 -14.11
C LEU A 434 7.66 -3.26 -14.70
N SER A 435 6.67 -3.38 -15.57
CA SER A 435 5.90 -2.26 -16.11
C SER A 435 4.43 -2.51 -15.85
N LEU A 436 3.74 -1.48 -15.37
CA LEU A 436 2.33 -1.50 -15.01
C LEU A 436 1.62 -0.40 -15.77
N GLU A 437 0.49 -0.73 -16.38
CA GLU A 437 -0.32 0.17 -17.19
C GLU A 437 -1.78 0.06 -16.73
N ASN A 438 -2.41 1.19 -16.40
CA ASN A 438 -3.80 1.22 -15.92
C ASN A 438 -4.04 0.28 -14.71
N VAL A 439 -3.09 0.19 -13.76
CA VAL A 439 -3.23 -0.63 -12.55
C VAL A 439 -3.50 0.26 -11.35
N ASP A 440 -4.54 -0.07 -10.59
CA ASP A 440 -5.00 0.71 -9.45
C ASP A 440 -4.73 0.02 -8.12
N PHE A 441 -4.28 0.81 -7.13
CA PHE A 441 -3.94 0.37 -5.78
C PHE A 441 -4.76 1.15 -4.76
N GLU A 442 -5.64 0.46 -4.05
CA GLU A 442 -6.49 1.03 -3.02
C GLU A 442 -6.15 0.44 -1.65
N HIS A 443 -6.00 1.33 -0.66
CA HIS A 443 -5.81 0.95 0.75
C HIS A 443 -4.60 0.03 1.00
N CYS A 444 -3.57 0.11 0.16
CA CYS A 444 -2.39 -0.72 0.27
C CYS A 444 -1.08 -0.02 -0.10
N LEU A 445 0.02 -0.65 0.29
CA LEU A 445 1.38 -0.24 -0.05
C LEU A 445 1.92 -1.10 -1.20
N VAL A 446 2.59 -0.45 -2.14
CA VAL A 446 3.51 -1.12 -3.07
C VAL A 446 4.92 -0.81 -2.60
N LYS A 447 5.66 -1.84 -2.16
CA LYS A 447 7.01 -1.66 -1.61
C LYS A 447 8.02 -2.61 -2.25
N GLY A 448 9.26 -2.15 -2.46
CA GLY A 448 10.30 -3.04 -2.96
C GLY A 448 11.50 -2.36 -3.60
N GLN A 449 12.47 -3.17 -4.01
CA GLN A 449 13.72 -2.68 -4.59
C GLN A 449 14.08 -3.40 -5.91
N PRO A 450 13.18 -3.39 -6.93
CA PRO A 450 13.42 -4.06 -8.21
C PRO A 450 14.54 -3.37 -9.01
N ALA A 451 15.02 -4.03 -10.07
CA ALA A 451 16.00 -3.42 -10.97
C ALA A 451 15.41 -2.26 -11.80
N SER A 452 14.12 -2.36 -12.13
CA SER A 452 13.35 -1.31 -12.82
C SER A 452 11.87 -1.44 -12.49
N LEU A 453 11.19 -0.30 -12.33
CA LEU A 453 9.74 -0.23 -12.15
C LEU A 453 9.16 0.94 -12.95
N ALA A 454 8.16 0.66 -13.78
CA ALA A 454 7.45 1.66 -14.55
C ALA A 454 5.95 1.61 -14.26
N PHE A 455 5.34 2.78 -14.06
CA PHE A 455 3.91 2.97 -13.91
C PHE A 455 3.44 3.97 -14.97
N ASP A 456 2.38 3.64 -15.69
CA ASP A 456 1.72 4.53 -16.65
C ASP A 456 0.20 4.47 -16.42
N HIS A 457 -0.43 5.62 -16.20
CA HIS A 457 -1.87 5.72 -15.92
C HIS A 457 -2.35 4.89 -14.70
N CYS A 458 -1.48 4.66 -13.71
CA CYS A 458 -1.83 3.96 -12.46
C CYS A 458 -2.40 4.92 -11.40
N ALA A 459 -3.36 4.45 -10.59
CA ALA A 459 -3.85 5.20 -9.43
C ALA A 459 -3.45 4.58 -8.09
N PHE A 460 -3.23 5.43 -7.10
CA PHE A 460 -3.01 5.08 -5.69
C PHE A 460 -4.00 5.86 -4.83
N THR A 461 -4.84 5.15 -4.08
CA THR A 461 -5.89 5.75 -3.24
C THR A 461 -5.77 5.25 -1.81
N ASN A 462 -5.57 6.16 -0.85
CA ASN A 462 -5.39 5.85 0.58
C ASN A 462 -4.27 4.81 0.84
N GLY A 463 -3.23 4.78 0.01
CA GLY A 463 -2.09 3.86 0.09
C GLY A 463 -0.74 4.58 -0.04
N GLY A 464 0.24 3.92 -0.64
CA GLY A 464 1.55 4.52 -0.88
C GLY A 464 2.47 3.66 -1.74
N LEU A 465 3.54 4.30 -2.23
CA LEU A 465 4.57 3.67 -3.05
C LEU A 465 5.94 3.88 -2.40
N ASP A 466 6.56 2.80 -1.93
CA ASP A 466 7.86 2.79 -1.23
C ASP A 466 8.88 1.97 -2.03
N VAL A 467 9.52 2.59 -3.03
CA VAL A 467 10.35 1.87 -3.98
C VAL A 467 11.74 2.46 -4.14
N GLY A 468 12.71 1.63 -4.54
CA GLY A 468 14.09 2.09 -4.58
C GLY A 468 15.05 1.24 -5.40
N ARG A 469 16.34 1.58 -5.34
CA ARG A 469 17.50 0.85 -5.91
C ARG A 469 17.58 0.78 -7.45
N GLY A 470 16.45 0.66 -8.13
CA GLY A 470 16.33 0.48 -9.58
C GLY A 470 16.12 1.76 -10.37
N ASN A 471 15.77 1.61 -11.64
CA ASN A 471 15.22 2.72 -12.43
C ASN A 471 13.73 2.86 -12.17
N ILE A 472 13.25 4.05 -11.80
CA ILE A 472 11.84 4.30 -11.50
C ILE A 472 11.28 5.32 -12.49
N ASN A 473 10.14 5.00 -13.10
CA ASN A 473 9.44 5.87 -14.04
C ASN A 473 7.94 5.86 -13.78
N ILE A 474 7.37 6.99 -13.37
CA ILE A 474 5.95 7.17 -13.07
C ILE A 474 5.40 8.21 -14.05
N LYS A 475 4.36 7.85 -14.81
CA LYS A 475 3.73 8.73 -15.79
C LYS A 475 2.22 8.71 -15.66
N HIS A 476 1.59 9.87 -15.84
CA HIS A 476 0.13 10.00 -15.84
C HIS A 476 -0.55 9.41 -14.58
N GLY A 477 0.19 9.32 -13.47
CA GLY A 477 -0.28 8.66 -12.25
C GLY A 477 -1.16 9.56 -11.40
N VAL A 478 -2.10 8.98 -10.67
CA VAL A 478 -3.00 9.71 -9.76
C VAL A 478 -2.81 9.19 -8.33
N PHE A 479 -2.42 10.06 -7.42
CA PHE A 479 -2.19 9.76 -6.01
C PHE A 479 -3.18 10.56 -5.16
N THR A 480 -4.13 9.89 -4.53
CA THR A 480 -5.17 10.49 -3.68
C THR A 480 -5.02 10.00 -2.25
N ASN A 481 -4.71 10.91 -1.33
CA ASN A 481 -4.31 10.56 0.05
C ASN A 481 -3.20 9.49 0.05
N SER A 482 -2.23 9.63 -0.86
CA SER A 482 -1.14 8.68 -1.08
C SER A 482 0.15 9.43 -1.41
N TYR A 483 1.27 8.73 -1.45
CA TYR A 483 2.61 9.31 -1.65
C TYR A 483 3.48 8.41 -2.52
N ALA A 484 4.57 8.97 -3.03
CA ALA A 484 5.62 8.25 -3.71
C ALA A 484 6.97 8.54 -3.06
N GLU A 485 7.49 7.56 -2.32
CA GLU A 485 8.85 7.55 -1.80
C GLU A 485 9.75 6.72 -2.72
N ILE A 486 10.72 7.41 -3.33
CA ILE A 486 11.66 6.86 -4.31
C ILE A 486 13.08 7.04 -3.75
N SER A 487 13.58 6.04 -3.05
CA SER A 487 14.80 6.15 -2.24
C SER A 487 15.86 5.07 -2.55
N TYR A 488 17.05 5.19 -1.95
CA TYR A 488 18.07 4.13 -1.90
C TYR A 488 18.64 3.63 -3.23
N ALA A 489 18.84 4.49 -4.22
CA ALA A 489 19.46 4.11 -5.51
C ALA A 489 20.94 3.68 -5.43
N ALA A 490 21.60 3.86 -4.28
CA ALA A 490 23.02 3.60 -4.05
C ALA A 490 23.93 4.18 -5.16
N LEU A 491 24.14 5.51 -5.18
CA LEU A 491 25.14 6.25 -5.97
C LEU A 491 25.54 5.64 -7.33
N GLY A 492 24.56 5.23 -8.15
CA GLY A 492 24.75 4.70 -9.50
C GLY A 492 24.00 5.53 -10.54
N ASN A 493 24.19 5.24 -11.84
CA ASN A 493 23.49 5.90 -12.97
C ASN A 493 22.00 5.52 -13.08
N LYS A 494 21.32 5.35 -11.94
CA LYS A 494 19.88 5.10 -11.84
C LYS A 494 19.13 6.42 -11.96
N PHE A 495 17.85 6.33 -12.35
CA PHE A 495 16.99 7.50 -12.49
C PHE A 495 15.63 7.32 -11.80
N ALA A 496 15.09 8.44 -11.33
CA ALA A 496 13.70 8.58 -10.88
C ALA A 496 12.99 9.62 -11.75
N ARG A 497 11.99 9.22 -12.54
CA ARG A 497 11.22 10.12 -13.40
C ARG A 497 9.76 10.12 -13.00
N ILE A 498 9.20 11.29 -12.76
CA ILE A 498 7.79 11.51 -12.45
C ILE A 498 7.26 12.55 -13.42
N SER A 499 6.34 12.19 -14.30
CA SER A 499 5.80 13.13 -15.29
C SER A 499 4.29 13.08 -15.44
N ASP A 500 3.68 14.25 -15.55
CA ASP A 500 2.25 14.40 -15.83
C ASP A 500 1.36 13.74 -14.77
N CYS A 501 1.81 13.71 -13.51
CA CYS A 501 1.10 13.09 -12.40
C CYS A 501 0.25 14.09 -11.59
N GLN A 502 -0.72 13.57 -10.84
CA GLN A 502 -1.54 14.33 -9.91
C GLN A 502 -1.42 13.76 -8.49
N PHE A 503 -1.00 14.59 -7.54
CA PHE A 503 -0.93 14.28 -6.12
C PHE A 503 -1.89 15.18 -5.34
N THR A 504 -2.84 14.59 -4.63
CA THR A 504 -3.83 15.32 -3.82
C THR A 504 -4.01 14.68 -2.46
N ASN A 505 -4.11 15.50 -1.42
CA ASN A 505 -4.32 15.03 -0.06
C ASN A 505 -5.36 15.87 0.69
N THR A 506 -6.04 15.26 1.65
CA THR A 506 -7.06 15.94 2.47
C THR A 506 -6.78 15.86 3.98
N GLY A 507 -5.72 15.20 4.44
CA GLY A 507 -5.50 15.08 5.88
C GLY A 507 -4.32 14.29 6.44
N SER A 508 -3.40 13.74 5.64
CA SER A 508 -2.24 13.00 6.18
C SER A 508 -0.98 13.86 6.27
N SER A 509 -0.22 13.69 7.36
CA SER A 509 1.12 14.27 7.59
C SER A 509 2.19 13.45 6.88
N ILE A 510 2.20 13.52 5.55
CA ILE A 510 3.20 12.87 4.70
C ILE A 510 3.67 13.85 3.63
N THR A 511 4.90 13.70 3.18
CA THR A 511 5.42 14.35 1.97
C THR A 511 4.84 13.66 0.73
N ALA A 512 4.47 14.41 -0.32
CA ALA A 512 3.83 13.80 -1.49
C ALA A 512 4.81 12.99 -2.34
N ILE A 513 5.96 13.59 -2.64
CA ILE A 513 7.01 13.01 -3.47
C ILE A 513 8.33 13.14 -2.73
N ILE A 514 9.02 12.02 -2.51
CA ILE A 514 10.37 11.99 -1.96
C ILE A 514 11.28 11.33 -3.00
N VAL A 515 12.35 12.02 -3.40
CA VAL A 515 13.42 11.44 -4.21
C VAL A 515 14.72 11.54 -3.43
N GLU A 516 15.26 10.38 -3.05
CA GLU A 516 16.47 10.30 -2.23
C GLU A 516 17.58 9.46 -2.86
N SER A 517 18.81 9.98 -2.88
CA SER A 517 20.02 9.26 -3.32
C SER A 517 20.06 8.88 -4.81
N TYR A 518 19.17 9.43 -5.64
CA TYR A 518 19.17 9.22 -7.09
C TYR A 518 20.11 10.19 -7.79
N ALA A 519 21.09 9.65 -8.53
CA ALA A 519 22.02 10.48 -9.29
C ALA A 519 21.34 11.27 -10.41
N ASN A 520 20.25 10.73 -10.97
CA ASN A 520 19.42 11.38 -11.99
C ASN A 520 17.96 11.42 -11.53
N TYR A 521 17.27 12.55 -11.72
CA TYR A 521 15.84 12.62 -11.54
C TYR A 521 15.18 13.69 -12.41
N SER A 522 13.89 13.52 -12.69
CA SER A 522 13.09 14.58 -13.31
C SER A 522 11.67 14.57 -12.79
N ILE A 523 11.16 15.73 -12.38
CA ILE A 523 9.76 15.92 -12.02
C ILE A 523 9.17 16.98 -12.94
N SER A 524 8.23 16.58 -13.81
CA SER A 524 7.70 17.47 -14.84
C SER A 524 6.19 17.40 -15.04
N GLY A 525 5.52 18.54 -15.23
CA GLY A 525 4.08 18.55 -15.54
C GLY A 525 3.20 18.01 -14.41
N THR A 526 3.74 17.89 -13.19
CA THR A 526 3.05 17.28 -12.05
C THR A 526 2.31 18.34 -11.22
N SER A 527 1.12 18.02 -10.73
CA SER A 527 0.38 18.87 -9.77
C SER A 527 0.41 18.27 -8.37
N VAL A 528 0.77 19.04 -7.35
CA VAL A 528 0.83 18.60 -5.94
C VAL A 528 0.08 19.58 -5.04
N SER A 529 -0.91 19.09 -4.28
CA SER A 529 -1.72 19.94 -3.40
C SER A 529 -2.31 19.23 -2.18
N GLY A 530 -2.53 20.00 -1.10
CA GLY A 530 -3.27 19.58 0.08
C GLY A 530 -2.48 18.75 1.09
N TYR A 531 -1.18 18.53 0.86
CA TYR A 531 -0.34 17.79 1.81
C TYR A 531 -0.06 18.62 3.07
N ARG A 532 0.12 17.95 4.20
CA ARG A 532 0.39 18.60 5.48
C ARG A 532 1.88 18.86 5.73
N ASP A 533 2.74 18.21 4.96
CA ASP A 533 4.19 18.36 4.99
C ASP A 533 4.69 18.93 3.65
N ASN A 534 5.98 18.75 3.34
CA ASN A 534 6.59 19.10 2.07
C ASN A 534 5.78 18.58 0.88
N ALA A 535 5.70 19.35 -0.20
CA ALA A 535 5.07 18.86 -1.42
C ALA A 535 6.04 17.93 -2.17
N ILE A 536 7.24 18.42 -2.45
CA ILE A 536 8.30 17.63 -3.10
C ILE A 536 9.58 17.78 -2.29
N GLU A 537 10.17 16.65 -1.93
CA GLU A 537 11.46 16.56 -1.28
C GLU A 537 12.50 15.92 -2.21
N ILE A 538 13.62 16.61 -2.40
CA ILE A 538 14.81 16.12 -3.09
C ILE A 538 15.97 16.13 -2.09
N SER A 539 16.49 14.95 -1.79
CA SER A 539 17.52 14.77 -0.77
C SER A 539 18.68 13.92 -1.30
N ASN A 540 19.92 14.39 -1.14
CA ASN A 540 21.12 13.66 -1.56
C ASN A 540 21.08 13.21 -3.04
N ALA A 541 20.55 14.02 -3.95
CA ALA A 541 20.22 13.62 -5.32
C ALA A 541 20.77 14.58 -6.40
N GLY A 542 20.81 14.11 -7.65
CA GLY A 542 21.14 14.93 -8.83
C GLY A 542 22.62 15.02 -9.18
N PHE A 543 23.50 14.27 -8.53
CA PHE A 543 24.95 14.36 -8.73
C PHE A 543 25.49 13.78 -10.05
N ALA A 544 24.64 13.26 -10.95
CA ALA A 544 25.12 12.73 -12.23
C ALA A 544 25.50 13.85 -13.21
N ALA A 545 26.70 13.76 -13.76
CA ALA A 545 27.25 14.73 -14.71
C ALA A 545 26.60 14.76 -16.10
N GLU A 546 26.07 13.65 -16.58
CA GLU A 546 25.25 13.54 -17.82
C GLU A 546 23.74 13.55 -17.52
N GLY A 547 23.39 13.82 -16.25
CA GLY A 547 22.09 13.51 -15.70
C GLY A 547 21.08 14.64 -15.72
N VAL A 548 19.82 14.27 -15.89
CA VAL A 548 18.70 15.18 -15.64
C VAL A 548 18.52 15.31 -14.12
N HIS A 549 18.42 16.53 -13.61
CA HIS A 549 18.09 16.88 -12.22
C HIS A 549 17.09 18.04 -12.22
N SER A 550 16.01 17.87 -12.97
CA SER A 550 15.11 18.96 -13.37
C SER A 550 13.75 18.91 -12.68
N ILE A 551 13.26 20.06 -12.24
CA ILE A 551 11.91 20.25 -11.70
C ILE A 551 11.22 21.32 -12.54
N THR A 552 10.34 20.92 -13.46
CA THR A 552 9.81 21.82 -14.50
C THR A 552 8.32 21.70 -14.80
N GLY A 553 7.65 22.81 -15.14
CA GLY A 553 6.24 22.77 -15.54
C GLY A 553 5.26 22.26 -14.46
N ASN A 554 5.66 22.22 -13.19
CA ASN A 554 4.83 21.71 -12.10
C ASN A 554 3.89 22.79 -11.53
N THR A 555 2.81 22.35 -10.88
CA THR A 555 1.91 23.22 -10.08
C THR A 555 1.91 22.72 -8.64
N ILE A 556 2.49 23.49 -7.73
CA ILE A 556 2.71 23.09 -6.34
C ILE A 556 2.00 24.10 -5.44
N THR A 557 0.84 23.72 -4.88
CA THR A 557 0.01 24.68 -4.17
C THR A 557 -0.69 24.14 -2.94
N GLY A 558 -0.76 24.93 -1.87
CA GLY A 558 -1.59 24.63 -0.71
C GLY A 558 -1.08 23.42 0.09
N ASN A 559 0.23 23.24 0.20
CA ASN A 559 0.85 22.19 1.02
C ASN A 559 1.38 22.76 2.34
N GLY A 560 1.92 21.93 3.22
CA GLY A 560 2.40 22.37 4.55
C GLY A 560 1.30 22.90 5.48
N THR A 561 0.03 22.54 5.25
CA THR A 561 -1.14 23.16 5.94
C THR A 561 -1.15 23.03 7.47
N SER A 562 -0.33 22.16 8.05
CA SER A 562 -0.16 22.00 9.50
C SER A 562 1.29 22.03 9.99
N ASN A 563 2.26 22.18 9.09
CA ASN A 563 3.68 22.24 9.42
C ASN A 563 4.26 23.56 8.88
N PHE A 564 4.47 24.55 9.75
CA PHE A 564 4.99 25.86 9.33
C PHE A 564 6.44 25.80 8.82
N THR A 565 7.16 24.68 8.99
CA THR A 565 8.51 24.48 8.44
C THR A 565 8.50 23.80 7.07
N ALA A 566 7.35 23.39 6.55
CA ALA A 566 7.25 22.69 5.28
C ALA A 566 7.39 23.61 4.05
N ALA A 567 7.85 23.05 2.94
CA ALA A 567 8.07 23.75 1.69
C ALA A 567 7.28 23.15 0.52
N GLY A 568 6.97 23.99 -0.47
CA GLY A 568 6.55 23.51 -1.79
C GLY A 568 7.65 22.67 -2.42
N LEU A 569 8.89 23.18 -2.43
CA LEU A 569 10.09 22.42 -2.81
C LEU A 569 11.09 22.42 -1.66
N PHE A 570 11.39 21.23 -1.13
CA PHE A 570 12.44 21.00 -0.16
C PHE A 570 13.65 20.38 -0.86
N ILE A 571 14.79 21.08 -0.85
CA ILE A 571 16.01 20.64 -1.54
C ILE A 571 17.15 20.60 -0.52
N TYR A 572 17.64 19.39 -0.24
CA TYR A 572 18.68 19.14 0.75
C TYR A 572 19.86 18.41 0.13
N HIS A 573 21.06 18.98 0.26
CA HIS A 573 22.30 18.42 -0.28
C HIS A 573 22.12 17.82 -1.69
N SER A 574 21.58 18.61 -2.62
CA SER A 574 21.17 18.11 -3.94
C SER A 574 21.47 19.09 -5.06
N PHE A 575 21.55 18.56 -6.28
CA PHE A 575 21.59 19.37 -7.50
C PHE A 575 20.18 19.49 -8.06
N ALA A 576 19.73 20.70 -8.37
CA ALA A 576 18.37 20.92 -8.86
C ALA A 576 18.29 22.10 -9.85
N ASP A 577 17.76 21.80 -11.04
CA ASP A 577 17.36 22.79 -12.04
C ASP A 577 15.86 23.03 -11.94
N VAL A 578 15.48 24.11 -11.24
CA VAL A 578 14.08 24.51 -11.01
C VAL A 578 13.71 25.56 -12.05
N ALA A 579 13.02 25.12 -13.10
CA ALA A 579 12.77 25.96 -14.26
C ALA A 579 11.33 25.89 -14.77
N ASP A 580 10.77 27.03 -15.15
CA ASP A 580 9.48 27.13 -15.84
C ASP A 580 8.33 26.36 -15.16
N ASN A 581 8.34 26.28 -13.82
CA ASN A 581 7.19 25.75 -13.07
C ASN A 581 6.00 26.70 -13.19
N VAL A 582 4.81 26.15 -13.38
CA VAL A 582 3.58 26.93 -13.60
C VAL A 582 3.31 27.83 -12.39
N MET A 583 3.41 27.27 -11.18
CA MET A 583 3.21 27.99 -9.93
C MET A 583 3.72 27.21 -8.72
N ILE A 584 4.39 27.90 -7.80
CA ILE A 584 4.70 27.43 -6.44
C ILE A 584 4.11 28.45 -5.45
N SER A 585 2.99 28.12 -4.81
CA SER A 585 2.21 29.08 -4.01
C SER A 585 1.46 28.50 -2.83
N GLN A 586 1.05 29.33 -1.88
CA GLN A 586 0.21 28.91 -0.75
C GLN A 586 0.82 27.77 0.10
N ASN A 587 2.14 27.64 0.10
CA ASN A 587 2.88 26.80 1.03
C ASN A 587 3.48 27.70 2.13
N PRO A 588 3.93 27.18 3.28
CA PRO A 588 4.65 28.00 4.25
C PRO A 588 5.93 28.61 3.62
N TYR A 589 6.78 27.76 3.07
CA TYR A 589 7.90 28.19 2.22
C TYR A 589 7.63 27.78 0.77
N GLY A 590 7.88 28.68 -0.18
CA GLY A 590 7.84 28.31 -1.61
C GLY A 590 8.93 27.27 -1.91
N MET A 591 10.17 27.63 -1.60
CA MET A 591 11.34 26.77 -1.77
C MET A 591 12.30 26.88 -0.59
N GLN A 592 12.86 25.75 -0.15
CA GLN A 592 13.95 25.66 0.82
C GLN A 592 15.19 25.04 0.16
N CYS A 593 16.31 25.79 0.20
CA CYS A 593 17.58 25.44 -0.40
C CYS A 593 18.61 25.19 0.71
N LEU A 594 18.88 23.91 1.04
CA LEU A 594 19.55 23.52 2.28
C LEU A 594 20.84 22.70 2.03
N ASN A 595 21.77 22.78 2.98
CA ASN A 595 23.01 21.99 3.08
C ASN A 595 23.85 21.84 1.80
N SER A 596 24.54 22.91 1.37
CA SER A 596 25.46 22.90 0.23
C SER A 596 24.84 22.45 -1.11
N SER A 597 23.55 22.68 -1.31
CA SER A 597 22.85 22.35 -2.55
C SER A 597 23.29 23.22 -3.72
N GLU A 598 23.35 22.66 -4.94
CA GLU A 598 23.61 23.41 -6.18
C GLU A 598 22.30 23.59 -6.96
N ILE A 599 21.77 24.81 -6.94
CA ILE A 599 20.43 25.08 -7.47
C ILE A 599 20.48 26.16 -8.57
N SER A 600 19.68 25.97 -9.61
CA SER A 600 19.32 27.03 -10.56
C SER A 600 17.81 27.29 -10.49
N ILE A 601 17.43 28.57 -10.47
CA ILE A 601 16.05 29.03 -10.43
C ILE A 601 15.84 29.96 -11.63
N THR A 602 15.27 29.42 -12.70
CA THR A 602 15.15 30.16 -13.97
C THR A 602 13.74 30.15 -14.52
N GLY A 603 13.38 31.22 -15.20
CA GLY A 603 12.13 31.29 -15.92
C GLY A 603 12.30 31.69 -17.38
N ASN A 604 11.16 31.92 -18.02
CA ASN A 604 11.06 32.28 -19.41
C ASN A 604 11.43 33.76 -19.64
N ARG A 605 12.68 34.01 -20.06
CA ARG A 605 13.17 35.34 -20.44
C ARG A 605 12.36 36.09 -21.52
N GLN A 606 11.47 35.41 -22.24
CA GLN A 606 10.59 36.02 -23.25
C GLN A 606 9.22 36.41 -22.70
N ALA A 607 8.96 36.18 -21.41
CA ALA A 607 7.67 36.49 -20.80
C ALA A 607 7.37 37.99 -20.84
N ILE A 608 6.11 38.29 -21.18
CA ILE A 608 5.52 39.63 -21.13
C ILE A 608 4.41 39.74 -20.07
N TYR A 609 4.07 38.62 -19.42
CA TYR A 609 3.20 38.50 -18.26
C TYR A 609 3.81 37.53 -17.26
N ASP A 610 3.47 37.66 -15.98
CA ASP A 610 3.96 36.81 -14.88
C ASP A 610 3.63 35.32 -15.08
N TYR A 611 2.41 34.99 -15.50
CA TYR A 611 1.98 33.60 -15.76
C TYR A 611 2.67 32.91 -16.94
N GLN A 612 3.50 33.63 -17.70
CA GLN A 612 4.28 33.07 -18.81
C GLN A 612 5.69 32.67 -18.40
N THR A 613 6.06 32.89 -17.13
CA THR A 613 7.34 32.51 -16.56
C THR A 613 7.15 31.70 -15.27
N GLN A 614 8.25 31.22 -14.70
CA GLN A 614 8.24 30.56 -13.40
C GLN A 614 7.71 31.51 -12.32
N GLN A 615 6.66 31.06 -11.61
CA GLN A 615 6.02 31.80 -10.53
C GLN A 615 6.32 31.15 -9.18
N ILE A 616 6.91 31.92 -8.27
CA ILE A 616 7.06 31.58 -6.85
C ILE A 616 6.39 32.72 -6.08
N ARG A 617 5.21 32.48 -5.54
CA ARG A 617 4.35 33.57 -5.10
C ARG A 617 3.40 33.20 -3.97
N ASP A 618 3.02 34.19 -3.17
CA ASP A 618 1.95 34.08 -2.17
C ASP A 618 2.16 32.86 -1.22
N ASN A 619 3.41 32.57 -0.86
CA ASN A 619 3.78 31.60 0.18
C ASN A 619 3.88 32.30 1.55
N GLY A 620 3.48 31.63 2.62
CA GLY A 620 3.17 32.29 3.89
C GLY A 620 4.34 32.77 4.76
N ILE A 621 5.59 32.43 4.43
CA ILE A 621 6.78 32.83 5.18
C ILE A 621 7.86 33.42 4.26
N ASN A 622 8.34 32.63 3.30
CA ASN A 622 9.25 33.13 2.26
C ASN A 622 8.90 32.48 0.93
N GLN A 623 9.11 33.21 -0.16
CA GLN A 623 9.09 32.62 -1.50
C GLN A 623 10.30 31.71 -1.68
N ILE A 624 11.47 32.16 -1.23
CA ILE A 624 12.72 31.39 -1.25
C ILE A 624 13.44 31.57 0.08
N TYR A 625 13.80 30.46 0.70
CA TYR A 625 14.69 30.39 1.85
C TYR A 625 15.94 29.60 1.46
N ALA A 626 17.12 30.18 1.66
CA ALA A 626 18.39 29.54 1.38
C ALA A 626 19.36 29.64 2.55
N THR A 627 20.12 28.58 2.77
CA THR A 627 21.13 28.49 3.82
C THR A 627 22.52 28.72 3.28
N GLN A 628 23.48 29.00 4.15
CA GLN A 628 24.88 29.17 3.75
C GLN A 628 25.35 28.01 2.85
N GLY A 629 26.02 28.34 1.74
CA GLY A 629 26.50 27.37 0.75
C GLY A 629 25.42 26.81 -0.19
N SER A 630 24.15 27.13 0.01
CA SER A 630 23.02 26.69 -0.83
C SER A 630 22.35 27.85 -1.58
N PHE A 631 22.96 29.03 -1.61
CA PHE A 631 22.44 30.14 -2.40
C PHE A 631 22.36 29.71 -3.89
N PRO A 632 21.20 29.85 -4.55
CA PRO A 632 21.07 29.42 -5.94
C PRO A 632 22.07 30.12 -6.87
N ARG A 633 22.78 29.33 -7.68
CA ARG A 633 23.82 29.83 -8.59
C ARG A 633 23.27 30.85 -9.58
N GLU A 634 22.03 30.63 -10.03
CA GLU A 634 21.31 31.51 -10.94
C GLU A 634 19.87 31.70 -10.45
N VAL A 635 19.45 32.97 -10.37
CA VAL A 635 18.07 33.37 -10.07
C VAL A 635 17.70 34.43 -11.08
N LYS A 636 17.10 34.07 -12.22
CA LYS A 636 16.78 35.02 -13.30
C LYS A 636 15.50 34.66 -14.03
N TRP A 637 14.84 35.71 -14.53
CA TRP A 637 13.63 35.60 -15.34
C TRP A 637 12.45 34.97 -14.61
N ASN A 638 12.41 35.02 -13.28
CA ASN A 638 11.30 34.53 -12.49
C ASN A 638 10.32 35.66 -12.15
N ALA A 639 9.07 35.30 -11.85
CA ALA A 639 8.14 36.13 -11.10
C ALA A 639 8.16 35.65 -9.64
N ILE A 640 8.89 36.37 -8.78
CA ILE A 640 9.00 36.09 -7.34
C ILE A 640 8.20 37.18 -6.63
N VAL A 641 6.97 36.88 -6.25
CA VAL A 641 5.99 37.94 -5.91
C VAL A 641 5.28 37.61 -4.60
N ASP A 642 5.31 38.56 -3.66
CA ASP A 642 4.28 38.69 -2.63
C ASP A 642 3.92 40.18 -2.50
N GLU A 643 2.66 40.49 -2.20
CA GLU A 643 2.17 41.87 -2.16
C GLU A 643 2.00 42.40 -0.73
N ASP A 644 2.37 41.63 0.29
CA ASP A 644 2.29 41.96 1.71
C ASP A 644 3.59 42.54 2.32
N ASN A 645 4.65 42.73 1.52
CA ASN A 645 5.96 43.31 1.90
C ASN A 645 6.60 42.62 3.11
N ASP A 646 6.54 41.29 3.13
CA ASP A 646 7.32 40.45 4.01
C ASP A 646 8.64 40.01 3.34
N CYS A 647 9.39 39.15 4.03
CA CYS A 647 10.65 38.68 3.49
C CYS A 647 10.44 37.70 2.33
N LEU A 648 10.60 38.13 1.07
CA LEU A 648 10.45 37.25 -0.09
C LEU A 648 11.59 36.26 -0.22
N PHE A 649 12.83 36.77 -0.14
CA PHE A 649 14.05 35.99 -0.29
C PHE A 649 14.89 36.12 0.97
N TYR A 650 14.93 35.04 1.75
CA TYR A 650 15.76 34.95 2.94
C TYR A 650 17.05 34.18 2.65
N TYR A 651 18.19 34.76 3.01
CA TYR A 651 19.49 34.08 3.01
C TYR A 651 20.08 34.04 4.41
N GLU A 652 20.14 32.83 4.98
CA GLU A 652 20.66 32.60 6.32
C GLU A 652 22.18 32.44 6.30
N THR A 653 22.92 33.50 6.69
CA THR A 653 24.38 33.43 6.88
C THR A 653 24.88 34.46 7.91
N SER A 654 25.94 34.12 8.63
CA SER A 654 26.60 34.99 9.62
C SER A 654 27.91 35.62 9.16
N ASN A 655 28.53 35.11 8.09
CA ASN A 655 29.95 35.37 7.78
C ASN A 655 30.29 35.50 6.27
N GLU A 656 29.32 35.63 5.36
CA GLU A 656 29.59 35.64 3.90
C GLU A 656 29.45 37.03 3.26
N GLU A 657 30.39 37.40 2.38
CA GLU A 657 30.39 38.70 1.71
C GLU A 657 29.61 38.73 0.39
N ALA A 658 28.64 39.63 0.35
CA ALA A 658 27.78 40.08 -0.72
C ALA A 658 28.50 40.70 -1.94
N PRO A 659 27.83 40.89 -3.11
CA PRO A 659 26.41 40.63 -3.34
C PRO A 659 26.07 39.47 -4.30
N TYR A 660 25.01 38.74 -3.97
CA TYR A 660 24.43 37.65 -4.75
C TYR A 660 23.48 38.16 -5.84
N ASP A 661 23.76 37.77 -7.08
CA ASP A 661 23.01 38.18 -8.26
C ASP A 661 21.60 37.55 -8.31
N VAL A 662 20.60 38.41 -8.08
CA VAL A 662 19.16 38.17 -8.30
C VAL A 662 18.59 39.20 -9.30
N LYS A 663 19.45 39.77 -10.16
CA LYS A 663 19.04 40.70 -11.21
C LYS A 663 18.11 40.00 -12.20
N TYR A 664 17.34 40.80 -12.92
CA TYR A 664 16.46 40.32 -13.97
C TYR A 664 15.33 39.40 -13.49
N ASN A 665 14.85 39.58 -12.25
CA ASN A 665 13.58 39.00 -11.79
C ASN A 665 12.48 40.06 -11.72
N HIS A 666 11.24 39.60 -11.85
CA HIS A 666 10.04 40.40 -11.64
C HIS A 666 9.56 40.18 -10.21
N TRP A 667 9.40 41.27 -9.45
CA TRP A 667 9.14 41.21 -8.01
C TRP A 667 7.73 41.70 -7.60
N GLY A 668 6.82 41.89 -8.55
CA GLY A 668 5.47 42.41 -8.26
C GLY A 668 5.39 43.94 -8.23
N GLN A 669 4.27 44.47 -7.76
CA GLN A 669 4.01 45.92 -7.75
C GLN A 669 4.54 46.62 -6.50
N ASN A 670 4.55 45.95 -5.35
CA ASN A 670 4.93 46.53 -4.07
C ASN A 670 6.41 46.34 -3.68
N PHE A 671 7.24 45.76 -4.55
CA PHE A 671 8.63 45.40 -4.23
C PHE A 671 9.43 46.52 -3.56
N ASN A 672 9.91 46.23 -2.37
CA ASN A 672 10.84 47.03 -1.58
C ASN A 672 11.98 46.14 -1.11
N ALA A 673 13.15 46.28 -1.76
CA ALA A 673 14.33 45.48 -1.45
C ALA A 673 14.69 45.45 0.05
N ALA A 674 14.44 46.54 0.80
CA ALA A 674 14.75 46.63 2.23
C ALA A 674 13.91 45.70 3.13
N SER A 675 12.68 45.35 2.70
CA SER A 675 11.81 44.38 3.39
C SER A 675 11.88 43.00 2.76
N ASP A 676 12.04 42.95 1.43
CA ASP A 676 11.76 41.75 0.65
C ASP A 676 13.01 40.89 0.41
N LEU A 677 14.20 41.47 0.55
CA LEU A 677 15.47 40.77 0.44
C LEU A 677 16.16 40.80 1.80
N CYS A 678 16.35 39.64 2.42
CA CYS A 678 16.77 39.55 3.81
C CYS A 678 18.08 38.77 3.98
N PRO A 679 19.17 39.42 4.41
CA PRO A 679 19.35 40.88 4.53
C PRO A 679 19.69 41.52 3.18
N THR A 680 19.19 42.74 2.94
CA THR A 680 19.18 43.36 1.61
C THR A 680 20.57 43.63 1.05
N GLU A 681 21.53 43.95 1.92
CA GLU A 681 22.93 44.19 1.56
C GLU A 681 23.58 42.99 0.88
N TYR A 682 23.01 41.79 1.02
CA TYR A 682 23.51 40.58 0.39
C TYR A 682 23.14 40.44 -1.07
N PHE A 683 22.23 41.25 -1.61
CA PHE A 683 21.65 41.00 -2.93
C PHE A 683 22.01 42.09 -3.95
N ASP A 684 22.47 41.66 -5.12
CA ASP A 684 22.53 42.48 -6.33
C ASP A 684 21.25 42.22 -7.13
N TYR A 685 20.28 43.14 -7.02
CA TYR A 685 18.95 42.99 -7.59
C TYR A 685 18.65 43.93 -8.76
N LEU A 686 19.57 44.87 -9.10
CA LEU A 686 19.37 45.82 -10.19
C LEU A 686 20.20 45.46 -11.44
N PRO A 687 19.60 45.48 -12.64
CA PRO A 687 18.25 45.95 -12.93
C PRO A 687 17.17 44.92 -12.61
N LEU A 688 16.00 45.42 -12.18
CA LEU A 688 14.76 44.65 -12.13
C LEU A 688 14.34 44.24 -13.55
N TRP A 689 13.59 43.15 -13.66
CA TRP A 689 12.96 42.76 -14.92
C TRP A 689 11.48 43.12 -14.97
N ASN A 690 11.13 43.95 -15.96
CA ASN A 690 9.77 44.44 -16.17
C ASN A 690 8.97 43.55 -17.15
N LEU A 691 9.22 42.23 -17.17
CA LEU A 691 8.55 41.28 -18.07
C LEU A 691 8.63 41.73 -19.54
N GLN A 692 9.85 41.87 -20.06
CA GLN A 692 10.11 42.16 -21.47
C GLN A 692 11.29 41.31 -21.97
N PRO A 693 11.32 40.87 -23.25
CA PRO A 693 12.43 40.10 -23.79
C PRO A 693 13.78 40.74 -23.48
N GLY A 694 14.58 40.07 -22.66
CA GLY A 694 15.84 40.63 -22.15
C GLY A 694 17.08 39.92 -22.68
N ILE A 695 18.20 40.64 -22.68
CA ILE A 695 19.54 40.12 -22.94
C ILE A 695 20.35 40.33 -21.66
N SER A 696 20.80 39.24 -21.04
CA SER A 696 21.77 39.31 -19.93
C SER A 696 23.18 39.22 -20.52
N PRO A 697 24.07 40.21 -20.31
CA PRO A 697 25.46 40.10 -20.73
C PRO A 697 26.16 39.02 -19.88
N PRO A 698 26.90 38.07 -20.48
CA PRO A 698 27.64 37.09 -19.70
C PRO A 698 28.83 37.75 -19.01
N GLU A 699 28.91 37.58 -17.68
CA GLU A 699 30.11 37.88 -16.89
C GLU A 699 31.21 36.84 -17.17
N GLY A 700 32.48 37.18 -16.93
CA GLY A 700 33.62 36.33 -17.30
C GLY A 700 33.62 34.94 -16.63
N ALA A 701 33.43 34.88 -15.31
CA ALA A 701 33.36 33.61 -14.56
C ALA A 701 32.10 32.79 -14.92
N ALA A 702 30.97 33.47 -15.16
CA ALA A 702 29.74 32.84 -15.61
C ALA A 702 29.89 32.17 -16.98
N LEU A 703 30.58 32.84 -17.92
CA LEU A 703 30.88 32.28 -19.24
C LEU A 703 31.83 31.08 -19.14
N ALA A 704 32.87 31.18 -18.30
CA ALA A 704 33.81 30.08 -18.07
C ALA A 704 33.08 28.86 -17.49
N PHE A 705 32.23 29.07 -16.49
CA PHE A 705 31.40 28.01 -15.91
C PHE A 705 30.44 27.40 -16.92
N GLY A 706 29.72 28.23 -17.70
CA GLY A 706 28.83 27.75 -18.76
C GLY A 706 29.56 26.92 -19.82
N ASN A 707 30.78 27.31 -20.19
CA ASN A 707 31.62 26.52 -21.09
C ASN A 707 32.05 25.19 -20.46
N ALA A 708 32.47 25.18 -19.19
CA ALA A 708 32.82 23.96 -18.46
C ALA A 708 31.61 23.01 -18.39
N LYS A 709 30.43 23.52 -18.00
CA LYS A 709 29.18 22.74 -18.01
C LYS A 709 28.84 22.20 -19.40
N SER A 710 28.92 23.02 -20.46
CA SER A 710 28.69 22.54 -21.83
C SER A 710 29.67 21.44 -22.25
N MET A 711 30.92 21.46 -21.75
CA MET A 711 31.86 20.36 -21.95
C MET A 711 31.40 19.09 -21.23
N ALA A 712 30.98 19.18 -19.96
CA ALA A 712 30.41 18.05 -19.22
C ALA A 712 29.16 17.48 -19.91
N ASP A 713 28.20 18.34 -20.28
CA ASP A 713 26.96 17.95 -20.98
C ASP A 713 27.24 17.31 -22.35
N SER A 714 28.41 17.57 -22.96
CA SER A 714 28.87 16.97 -24.22
C SER A 714 29.76 15.72 -24.04
N GLY A 715 29.93 15.24 -22.80
CA GLY A 715 30.75 14.06 -22.46
C GLY A 715 32.26 14.33 -22.40
N TYR A 716 32.71 15.58 -22.46
CA TYR A 716 34.13 15.96 -22.38
C TYR A 716 34.62 16.14 -20.92
N PHE A 717 34.40 15.14 -20.06
CA PHE A 717 34.59 15.26 -18.61
C PHE A 717 35.99 15.64 -18.17
N ASN A 718 37.04 15.09 -18.77
CA ASN A 718 38.42 15.44 -18.41
C ASN A 718 38.75 16.91 -18.73
N GLN A 719 38.19 17.46 -19.81
CA GLN A 719 38.36 18.87 -20.16
C GLN A 719 37.51 19.76 -19.24
N SER A 720 36.29 19.32 -18.94
CA SER A 720 35.42 19.97 -17.95
C SER A 720 36.07 20.03 -16.57
N LYS A 721 36.73 18.94 -16.13
CA LYS A 721 37.46 18.87 -14.86
C LYS A 721 38.55 19.94 -14.80
N ILE A 722 39.37 20.04 -15.85
CA ILE A 722 40.40 21.09 -15.96
C ILE A 722 39.76 22.49 -15.93
N ALA A 723 38.66 22.70 -16.67
CA ALA A 723 37.98 23.99 -16.72
C ALA A 723 37.38 24.40 -15.36
N TYR A 724 36.78 23.47 -14.62
CA TYR A 724 36.28 23.73 -13.27
C TYR A 724 37.41 24.03 -12.29
N THR A 725 38.52 23.28 -12.31
CA THR A 725 39.71 23.60 -11.51
C THR A 725 40.28 24.99 -11.85
N GLU A 726 40.32 25.37 -13.12
CA GLU A 726 40.78 26.71 -13.55
C GLU A 726 39.87 27.82 -13.01
N ILE A 727 38.55 27.60 -12.98
CA ILE A 727 37.59 28.57 -12.41
C ILE A 727 37.86 28.78 -10.91
N VAL A 728 38.09 27.69 -10.17
CA VAL A 728 38.43 27.73 -8.74
C VAL A 728 39.70 28.55 -8.51
N ASN A 729 40.76 28.31 -9.29
CA ASN A 729 42.03 29.00 -9.15
C ASN A 729 41.98 30.48 -9.59
N THR A 730 41.21 30.78 -10.64
CA THR A 730 41.18 32.11 -11.26
C THR A 730 40.22 33.07 -10.55
N TRP A 731 39.12 32.54 -10.02
CA TRP A 731 38.09 33.32 -9.34
C TRP A 731 37.65 32.66 -8.01
N PRO A 732 38.58 32.48 -7.05
CA PRO A 732 38.30 31.75 -5.80
C PRO A 732 37.17 32.37 -4.95
N ASP A 733 36.94 33.67 -5.09
CA ASP A 733 35.89 34.41 -4.35
C ASP A 733 34.55 34.43 -5.09
N SER A 734 34.46 33.85 -6.30
CA SER A 734 33.23 33.83 -7.07
C SER A 734 32.35 32.63 -6.70
N LYS A 735 31.02 32.82 -6.71
CA LYS A 735 30.04 31.72 -6.57
C LYS A 735 30.26 30.55 -7.53
N TYR A 736 30.85 30.83 -8.70
CA TYR A 736 31.19 29.80 -9.68
C TYR A 736 32.37 28.91 -9.24
N ALA A 737 33.24 29.35 -8.32
CA ALA A 737 34.28 28.50 -7.74
C ALA A 737 33.69 27.44 -6.81
N GLN A 738 32.79 27.82 -5.91
CA GLN A 738 32.07 26.85 -5.05
C GLN A 738 31.25 25.86 -5.90
N ALA A 739 30.50 26.35 -6.89
CA ALA A 739 29.78 25.49 -7.84
C ALA A 739 30.74 24.58 -8.62
N SER A 740 31.91 25.08 -9.02
CA SER A 740 32.92 24.26 -9.71
C SER A 740 33.45 23.13 -8.81
N LEU A 741 33.65 23.35 -7.51
CA LEU A 741 34.01 22.26 -6.58
C LEU A 741 32.92 21.19 -6.54
N ARG A 742 31.65 21.57 -6.45
CA ARG A 742 30.52 20.62 -6.47
C ARG A 742 30.47 19.85 -7.78
N GLN A 743 30.62 20.54 -8.91
CA GLN A 743 30.65 19.92 -10.23
C GLN A 743 31.85 18.97 -10.40
N LEU A 744 33.03 19.28 -9.82
CA LEU A 744 34.18 18.37 -9.82
C LEU A 744 33.84 17.03 -9.16
N PHE A 745 33.13 17.05 -8.04
CA PHE A 745 32.64 15.84 -7.38
C PHE A 745 31.65 15.05 -8.26
N ALA A 746 30.67 15.74 -8.84
CA ALA A 746 29.64 15.15 -9.70
C ALA A 746 30.19 14.48 -10.97
N ILE A 747 31.20 15.10 -11.61
CA ILE A 747 31.80 14.56 -12.85
C ILE A 747 32.86 13.49 -12.58
N GLU A 748 33.34 13.33 -11.35
CA GLU A 748 34.47 12.46 -11.02
C GLU A 748 34.29 11.01 -11.52
N PRO A 749 33.13 10.36 -11.33
CA PRO A 749 32.91 8.98 -11.81
C PRO A 749 33.10 8.81 -13.33
N LEU A 750 32.89 9.88 -14.10
CA LEU A 750 32.95 9.86 -15.56
C LEU A 750 34.24 10.48 -16.12
N ALA A 751 34.97 11.25 -15.31
CA ALA A 751 36.24 11.86 -15.68
C ALA A 751 37.41 10.88 -15.49
N ALA A 752 37.99 10.86 -14.28
CA ALA A 752 39.11 9.99 -13.92
C ALA A 752 38.68 8.83 -13.01
N ASN A 753 37.50 8.92 -12.40
CA ASN A 753 37.00 8.04 -11.35
C ASN A 753 38.02 7.86 -10.22
N ASP A 754 38.70 8.94 -9.85
CA ASP A 754 39.79 8.98 -8.88
C ASP A 754 39.41 9.91 -7.71
N PHE A 755 38.47 9.43 -6.89
CA PHE A 755 38.03 10.12 -5.69
C PHE A 755 39.15 10.29 -4.65
N GLU A 756 40.22 9.48 -4.68
CA GLU A 756 41.38 9.66 -3.81
C GLU A 756 42.17 10.92 -4.21
N ALA A 757 42.45 11.09 -5.50
CA ALA A 757 43.11 12.28 -6.01
C ALA A 757 42.23 13.52 -5.87
N LEU A 758 40.92 13.40 -6.10
CA LEU A 758 39.98 14.50 -5.92
C LEU A 758 39.90 14.94 -4.44
N LYS A 759 39.83 13.99 -3.51
CA LYS A 759 39.92 14.25 -2.07
C LYS A 759 41.23 14.97 -1.72
N ALA A 760 42.36 14.50 -2.25
CA ALA A 760 43.65 15.13 -2.01
C ALA A 760 43.66 16.59 -2.50
N TYR A 761 43.06 16.87 -3.67
CA TYR A 761 42.90 18.23 -4.20
C TYR A 761 42.01 19.10 -3.30
N TYR A 762 40.86 18.60 -2.84
CA TYR A 762 40.01 19.37 -1.92
C TYR A 762 40.72 19.74 -0.62
N LEU A 763 41.57 18.86 -0.09
CA LEU A 763 42.37 19.14 1.10
C LEU A 763 43.50 20.17 0.87
N THR A 764 43.79 20.56 -0.38
CA THR A 764 44.74 21.65 -0.68
C THR A 764 44.12 23.04 -0.78
N ILE A 765 42.79 23.14 -0.83
CA ILE A 765 42.06 24.41 -0.94
C ILE A 765 42.19 25.21 0.37
N ASP A 766 42.82 26.39 0.28
CA ASP A 766 43.08 27.29 1.41
C ASP A 766 42.87 28.78 1.06
N GLU A 767 42.28 29.08 -0.11
CA GLU A 767 42.16 30.42 -0.68
C GLU A 767 41.25 31.33 0.15
N ASN A 768 40.11 30.81 0.61
CA ASN A 768 39.22 31.47 1.56
C ASN A 768 38.42 30.45 2.38
N GLU A 769 37.89 30.89 3.52
CA GLU A 769 37.23 30.04 4.52
C GLU A 769 35.98 29.34 3.96
N ASN A 770 35.20 30.00 3.10
CA ASN A 770 34.00 29.41 2.50
C ASN A 770 34.35 28.28 1.52
N LEU A 771 35.35 28.50 0.68
CA LEU A 771 35.81 27.52 -0.30
C LEU A 771 36.47 26.32 0.39
N GLN A 772 37.26 26.55 1.43
CA GLN A 772 37.86 25.51 2.26
C GLN A 772 36.79 24.64 2.95
N ARG A 773 35.71 25.25 3.46
CA ARG A 773 34.60 24.52 4.09
C ARG A 773 33.87 23.61 3.10
N VAL A 774 33.49 24.14 1.93
CA VAL A 774 32.84 23.34 0.87
C VAL A 774 33.76 22.20 0.43
N ALA A 775 35.06 22.47 0.25
CA ALA A 775 36.04 21.45 -0.11
C ALA A 775 36.18 20.37 0.99
N ALA A 776 36.21 20.74 2.27
CA ALA A 776 36.27 19.79 3.38
C ALA A 776 35.04 18.86 3.45
N GLN A 777 33.83 19.41 3.24
CA GLN A 777 32.61 18.61 3.13
C GLN A 777 32.68 17.64 1.94
N LEU A 778 33.02 18.13 0.75
CA LEU A 778 33.16 17.29 -0.44
C LEU A 778 34.25 16.21 -0.30
N ALA A 779 35.31 16.49 0.45
CA ALA A 779 36.34 15.50 0.80
C ALA A 779 35.79 14.37 1.69
N ALA A 780 34.88 14.67 2.63
CA ALA A 780 34.18 13.65 3.41
C ALA A 780 33.23 12.81 2.52
N PHE A 781 32.52 13.44 1.58
CA PHE A 781 31.69 12.74 0.59
C PHE A 781 32.51 11.90 -0.41
N CYS A 782 33.77 12.26 -0.68
CA CYS A 782 34.70 11.37 -1.42
C CYS A 782 34.96 10.08 -0.63
N ASP A 783 35.09 10.14 0.70
CA ASP A 783 35.21 8.94 1.53
C ASP A 783 33.92 8.11 1.53
N VAL A 784 32.73 8.74 1.53
CA VAL A 784 31.45 8.03 1.35
C VAL A 784 31.41 7.30 0.02
N SER A 785 31.80 7.98 -1.07
CA SER A 785 31.83 7.42 -2.44
C SER A 785 32.83 6.27 -2.58
N LEU A 786 33.94 6.32 -1.86
CA LEU A 786 34.95 5.26 -1.79
C LEU A 786 34.58 4.13 -0.80
N ALA A 787 33.43 4.22 -0.11
CA ALA A 787 33.05 3.35 1.00
C ALA A 787 34.10 3.30 2.14
N ASN A 788 34.87 4.38 2.32
CA ASN A 788 35.82 4.60 3.41
C ASN A 788 35.07 5.03 4.68
N TRP A 789 34.13 4.20 5.15
CA TRP A 789 33.14 4.54 6.18
C TRP A 789 33.75 5.12 7.46
N GLN A 790 34.85 4.57 7.95
CA GLN A 790 35.51 5.06 9.18
C GLN A 790 36.04 6.49 9.04
N SER A 791 36.55 6.85 7.87
CA SER A 791 37.07 8.19 7.58
C SER A 791 35.94 9.19 7.37
N ALA A 792 34.88 8.78 6.64
CA ALA A 792 33.68 9.59 6.46
C ALA A 792 33.00 9.90 7.81
N ILE A 793 32.73 8.87 8.62
CA ILE A 793 32.16 9.01 9.97
C ILE A 793 33.00 9.94 10.83
N ALA A 794 34.33 9.75 10.87
CA ALA A 794 35.21 10.60 11.66
C ALA A 794 35.17 12.07 11.21
N SER A 795 35.03 12.33 9.91
CA SER A 795 34.94 13.69 9.36
C SER A 795 33.63 14.37 9.74
N PHE A 796 32.49 13.69 9.60
CA PHE A 796 31.19 14.25 10.02
C PHE A 796 31.11 14.43 11.53
N GLU A 797 31.68 13.53 12.35
CA GLU A 797 31.77 13.71 13.80
C GLU A 797 32.61 14.94 14.18
N GLU A 798 33.69 15.20 13.45
CA GLU A 798 34.52 16.40 13.64
C GLU A 798 33.72 17.67 13.31
N PHE A 799 32.94 17.67 12.22
CA PHE A 799 32.06 18.80 11.86
C PHE A 799 30.98 19.04 12.92
N ILE A 800 30.46 17.99 13.56
CA ILE A 800 29.48 18.12 14.66
C ILE A 800 30.14 18.69 15.92
N GLN A 801 31.36 18.25 16.24
CA GLN A 801 32.07 18.63 17.47
C GLN A 801 32.70 20.03 17.38
N ASN A 802 33.13 20.43 16.19
CA ASN A 802 33.75 21.72 15.90
C ASN A 802 33.03 22.44 14.74
N PRO A 803 31.73 22.77 14.89
CA PRO A 803 30.95 23.33 13.81
C PRO A 803 31.30 24.80 13.55
N ALA A 804 31.33 25.20 12.29
CA ALA A 804 31.52 26.60 11.91
C ALA A 804 30.28 27.47 12.23
N SER A 805 29.09 26.87 12.26
CA SER A 805 27.85 27.50 12.65
C SER A 805 26.89 26.49 13.30
N TYR A 806 25.84 26.98 13.98
CA TYR A 806 24.80 26.11 14.52
C TYR A 806 24.15 25.23 13.43
N GLN A 807 23.90 25.82 12.27
CA GLN A 807 23.35 25.14 11.10
C GLN A 807 24.25 24.02 10.56
N ASP A 808 25.55 24.26 10.44
CA ASP A 808 26.51 23.22 9.99
C ASP A 808 26.50 22.00 10.93
N SER A 809 26.32 22.23 12.23
CA SER A 809 26.22 21.13 13.21
C SER A 809 24.98 20.27 12.95
N LEU A 810 23.82 20.89 12.67
CA LEU A 810 22.58 20.18 12.36
C LEU A 810 22.69 19.39 11.05
N PHE A 811 23.28 19.99 10.02
CA PHE A 811 23.52 19.32 8.76
C PHE A 811 24.48 18.14 8.88
N ALA A 812 25.59 18.31 9.60
CA ALA A 812 26.54 17.23 9.82
C ALA A 812 25.93 16.05 10.61
N ILE A 813 24.94 16.28 11.48
CA ILE A 813 24.17 15.22 12.15
C ILE A 813 23.38 14.40 11.12
N ILE A 814 22.68 15.07 10.21
CA ILE A 814 21.88 14.42 9.15
C ILE A 814 22.79 13.64 8.20
N ASP A 815 23.90 14.25 7.76
CA ASP A 815 24.89 13.63 6.87
C ASP A 815 25.55 12.39 7.51
N LEU A 816 25.86 12.45 8.81
CA LEU A 816 26.36 11.30 9.58
C LEU A 816 25.34 10.16 9.63
N ALA A 817 24.08 10.49 9.92
CA ALA A 817 23.01 9.50 10.00
C ALA A 817 22.72 8.84 8.63
N HIS A 818 22.75 9.63 7.55
CA HIS A 818 22.64 9.13 6.18
C HIS A 818 23.82 8.23 5.81
N THR A 819 25.04 8.60 6.21
CA THR A 819 26.23 7.76 6.03
C THR A 819 26.08 6.40 6.70
N TYR A 820 25.50 6.34 7.90
CA TYR A 820 25.20 5.07 8.56
C TYR A 820 24.17 4.24 7.78
N GLN A 821 23.12 4.85 7.23
CA GLN A 821 22.12 4.18 6.39
C GLN A 821 22.77 3.56 5.14
N LEU A 822 23.55 4.34 4.40
CA LEU A 822 24.27 3.88 3.20
C LEU A 822 25.24 2.73 3.53
N MET A 823 25.95 2.83 4.64
CA MET A 823 26.86 1.77 5.11
C MET A 823 26.09 0.47 5.38
N GLU A 824 24.97 0.51 6.09
CA GLU A 824 24.16 -0.68 6.38
C GLU A 824 23.62 -1.35 5.12
N GLN A 825 23.20 -0.54 4.14
CA GLN A 825 22.70 -1.03 2.85
C GLN A 825 23.80 -1.62 1.95
N SER A 826 25.05 -1.19 2.11
CA SER A 826 26.19 -1.70 1.35
C SER A 826 26.61 -3.13 1.70
N GLY A 827 26.01 -3.74 2.74
CA GLY A 827 26.30 -5.12 3.17
C GLY A 827 27.64 -5.30 3.89
N TYR A 828 28.44 -4.24 4.07
CA TYR A 828 29.68 -4.26 4.84
C TYR A 828 29.41 -4.01 6.33
N LYS A 829 30.10 -4.79 7.20
CA LYS A 829 30.06 -4.80 8.68
C LYS A 829 29.20 -3.70 9.34
N ALA A 830 27.95 -4.04 9.64
CA ALA A 830 27.04 -3.32 10.55
C ALA A 830 27.57 -3.13 12.00
N ALA A 831 28.87 -3.34 12.24
CA ALA A 831 29.54 -3.22 13.53
C ALA A 831 30.42 -1.96 13.64
N LEU A 832 30.63 -1.21 12.55
CA LEU A 832 31.36 0.05 12.62
C LEU A 832 30.45 1.12 13.24
N THR A 833 30.89 1.71 14.34
CA THR A 833 30.18 2.80 15.00
C THR A 833 31.21 3.81 15.49
N GLY A 834 31.00 5.09 15.16
CA GLY A 834 31.82 6.20 15.62
C GLY A 834 31.55 6.59 17.08
N LYS A 835 32.11 7.70 17.53
CA LYS A 835 31.92 8.23 18.88
C LYS A 835 30.49 8.71 19.11
N LEU A 836 29.85 9.31 18.09
CA LEU A 836 28.50 9.85 18.12
C LEU A 836 27.46 8.82 17.65
N HIS A 837 27.50 7.66 18.29
CA HIS A 837 26.66 6.49 17.98
C HIS A 837 25.15 6.73 18.12
N GLN A 838 24.72 7.77 18.84
CA GLN A 838 23.31 8.13 19.00
C GLN A 838 22.62 8.55 17.70
N TYR A 839 23.39 8.88 16.64
CA TYR A 839 22.87 9.24 15.32
C TYR A 839 22.82 8.06 14.35
N ARG A 840 23.01 6.84 14.84
CA ARG A 840 22.80 5.60 14.08
C ARG A 840 21.41 5.05 14.40
N TYR A 841 20.49 5.14 13.44
CA TYR A 841 19.10 4.69 13.58
C TYR A 841 18.93 3.23 13.11
N ASN A 842 17.93 2.51 13.65
CA ASN A 842 17.71 1.11 13.23
C ASN A 842 16.73 0.99 12.07
N SER A 843 16.11 2.09 11.64
CA SER A 843 15.18 2.10 10.52
C SER A 843 15.25 3.41 9.74
N ALA A 844 14.85 3.34 8.46
CA ALA A 844 14.58 4.49 7.60
C ALA A 844 13.63 5.51 8.25
N ILE A 845 12.56 5.01 8.88
CA ILE A 845 11.54 5.85 9.52
C ILE A 845 12.15 6.70 10.64
N GLU A 846 12.95 6.10 11.51
CA GLU A 846 13.63 6.82 12.60
C GLU A 846 14.65 7.84 12.07
N PHE A 847 15.37 7.49 11.00
CA PHE A 847 16.27 8.43 10.33
C PHE A 847 15.51 9.62 9.75
N ASN A 848 14.41 9.39 9.03
CA ASN A 848 13.60 10.47 8.45
C ASN A 848 12.99 11.36 9.54
N GLN A 849 12.42 10.79 10.60
CA GLN A 849 11.94 11.57 11.76
C GLN A 849 13.04 12.42 12.40
N SER A 850 14.24 11.86 12.52
CA SER A 850 15.39 12.61 13.02
C SER A 850 15.80 13.74 12.09
N LYS A 851 15.87 13.49 10.78
CA LYS A 851 16.14 14.50 9.77
C LYS A 851 15.12 15.63 9.89
N ASP A 852 13.83 15.32 9.89
CA ASP A 852 12.74 16.30 9.99
C ASP A 852 12.86 17.14 11.28
N TYR A 853 13.18 16.49 12.40
CA TYR A 853 13.44 17.17 13.66
C TYR A 853 14.64 18.11 13.58
N HIS A 854 15.81 17.65 13.11
CA HIS A 854 17.02 18.49 13.04
C HIS A 854 16.84 19.66 12.06
N ILE A 855 16.09 19.46 10.98
CA ILE A 855 15.69 20.54 10.07
C ILE A 855 14.76 21.53 10.76
N SER A 856 13.76 21.07 11.53
CA SER A 856 12.85 21.98 12.26
C SER A 856 13.58 22.93 13.22
N LEU A 857 14.72 22.51 13.76
CA LEU A 857 15.55 23.34 14.64
C LEU A 857 16.16 24.56 13.95
N LEU A 858 16.30 24.55 12.61
CA LEU A 858 16.73 25.73 11.84
C LEU A 858 15.71 26.87 11.96
N PHE A 859 14.43 26.53 12.15
CA PHE A 859 13.33 27.49 12.11
C PHE A 859 12.83 27.90 13.51
N GLY A 860 13.49 27.47 14.58
CA GLY A 860 13.24 27.96 15.95
C GLY A 860 12.02 27.37 16.67
N GLU A 861 11.23 26.50 16.03
CA GLU A 861 10.13 25.76 16.67
C GLU A 861 10.39 24.24 16.63
N PRO A 862 10.93 23.63 17.70
CA PRO A 862 10.91 22.18 17.81
C PRO A 862 9.46 21.73 18.00
N ASP A 863 8.93 20.91 17.09
CA ASP A 863 7.76 20.11 17.42
C ASP A 863 8.21 19.05 18.43
N GLU A 864 7.82 19.21 19.71
CA GLU A 864 8.12 18.24 20.77
C GLU A 864 7.64 16.81 20.42
N LYS A 865 6.72 16.65 19.46
CA LYS A 865 6.26 15.36 18.95
C LYS A 865 7.20 14.72 17.94
N LEU A 866 8.07 15.49 17.27
CA LEU A 866 9.02 15.03 16.26
C LEU A 866 10.37 14.64 16.85
N MET A 867 10.62 14.87 18.15
CA MET A 867 11.84 14.38 18.79
C MET A 867 11.95 12.87 18.53
N PRO A 868 12.93 12.40 17.72
CA PRO A 868 13.13 10.97 17.57
C PRO A 868 13.38 10.43 18.98
N ASP A 869 12.64 9.40 19.44
CA ASP A 869 12.92 8.70 20.70
C ASP A 869 14.39 8.28 20.60
N PRO A 870 15.33 9.03 21.22
CA PRO A 870 16.73 8.71 21.07
C PRO A 870 16.83 7.36 21.72
N LYS A 871 17.33 6.35 20.99
CA LYS A 871 17.57 5.00 21.52
C LYS A 871 18.52 5.06 22.72
N ASP A 872 17.93 5.38 23.86
CA ASP A 872 18.35 5.20 25.25
C ASP A 872 17.50 6.01 26.26
N GLN A 873 16.46 6.77 25.88
CA GLN A 873 15.69 7.53 26.88
C GLN A 873 14.88 6.69 27.89
N ARG A 874 14.74 5.37 27.67
CA ARG A 874 14.11 4.45 28.64
C ARG A 874 15.10 3.74 29.58
N ASN A 875 16.40 3.98 29.49
CA ASN A 875 17.41 3.35 30.36
C ASN A 875 18.34 4.32 31.11
N PHE A 876 18.11 5.64 31.06
CA PHE A 876 18.89 6.53 31.93
C PHE A 876 18.47 6.33 33.39
N ALA A 877 19.45 6.33 34.30
CA ALA A 877 19.21 6.32 35.73
C ALA A 877 18.48 7.60 36.24
N GLY A 878 18.27 8.61 35.37
CA GLY A 878 17.53 9.84 35.63
C GLY A 878 17.61 10.88 34.49
N ARG A 879 16.88 12.00 34.61
CA ARG A 879 16.82 13.13 33.63
C ARG A 879 16.55 14.49 34.29
N ILE A 880 16.89 15.61 33.65
CA ILE A 880 16.52 16.97 34.06
C ILE A 880 15.10 17.29 33.56
N ILE A 881 14.20 17.54 34.49
CA ILE A 881 12.79 17.85 34.24
C ILE A 881 12.61 19.32 33.86
N ARG A 882 13.30 20.21 34.58
CA ARG A 882 13.05 21.65 34.49
C ARG A 882 14.23 22.46 35.00
N ASN A 883 14.49 23.62 34.40
CA ASN A 883 15.29 24.70 34.96
C ASN A 883 14.50 26.01 34.90
N SER A 884 14.05 26.53 36.03
CA SER A 884 13.14 27.69 36.06
C SER A 884 13.40 28.61 37.26
N PRO A 885 13.44 29.94 37.05
CA PRO A 885 13.35 30.64 35.76
C PRO A 885 14.56 30.39 34.83
N ASN A 886 14.36 30.53 33.52
CA ASN A 886 15.41 30.51 32.50
C ASN A 886 14.96 31.34 31.27
N PRO A 887 15.55 32.51 30.96
CA PRO A 887 16.70 33.13 31.62
C PRO A 887 16.43 33.49 33.10
N PHE A 888 17.49 33.66 33.89
CA PHE A 888 17.35 34.11 35.28
C PHE A 888 18.39 35.15 35.72
N SER A 889 17.94 36.05 36.62
CA SER A 889 18.76 36.91 37.47
C SER A 889 18.43 36.59 38.93
N GLY A 890 19.43 36.26 39.75
CA GLY A 890 19.22 35.74 41.09
C GLY A 890 19.35 34.22 41.16
N THR A 891 18.27 33.47 41.29
CA THR A 891 18.33 32.00 41.44
C THR A 891 17.44 31.25 40.45
N THR A 892 17.91 30.09 39.98
CA THR A 892 17.14 29.13 39.17
C THR A 892 17.06 27.78 39.88
N GLU A 893 15.90 27.13 39.81
CA GLU A 893 15.72 25.75 40.30
C GLU A 893 15.91 24.77 39.14
N VAL A 894 16.87 23.85 39.27
CA VAL A 894 17.04 22.69 38.41
C VAL A 894 16.41 21.48 39.10
N SER A 895 15.28 21.02 38.56
CA SER A 895 14.58 19.80 38.98
C SER A 895 15.01 18.63 38.08
N PHE A 896 15.35 17.49 38.68
CA PHE A 896 15.72 16.26 37.97
C PHE A 896 15.07 15.03 38.60
N GLU A 897 14.77 14.01 37.80
CA GLU A 897 14.15 12.75 38.20
C GLU A 897 15.21 11.65 38.22
N LEU A 898 15.18 10.80 39.24
CA LEU A 898 15.99 9.58 39.31
C LEU A 898 15.10 8.34 39.29
N ASN A 899 15.51 7.33 38.51
CA ASN A 899 14.79 6.05 38.37
C ASN A 899 15.15 5.05 39.49
N GLU A 900 16.30 5.24 40.13
CA GLU A 900 16.79 4.54 41.32
C GLU A 900 17.68 5.47 42.15
N SER A 901 18.01 5.07 43.38
CA SER A 901 18.90 5.90 44.22
C SER A 901 20.34 5.82 43.70
N ALA A 902 21.00 6.96 43.50
CA ALA A 902 22.32 7.02 42.87
C ALA A 902 23.16 8.23 43.32
N ASP A 903 24.47 8.20 43.03
CA ASP A 903 25.34 9.36 43.20
C ASP A 903 25.11 10.33 42.03
N VAL A 904 24.84 11.60 42.34
CA VAL A 904 24.50 12.63 41.34
C VAL A 904 25.54 13.74 41.37
N MET A 905 25.98 14.17 40.19
CA MET A 905 26.79 15.36 40.03
C MET A 905 26.16 16.28 38.98
N ILE A 906 25.83 17.51 39.37
CA ILE A 906 25.34 18.53 38.44
C ILE A 906 26.42 19.58 38.21
N SER A 907 26.81 19.79 36.96
CA SER A 907 27.84 20.76 36.59
C SER A 907 27.27 21.89 35.73
N ILE A 908 27.71 23.13 35.93
CA ILE A 908 27.46 24.26 35.03
C ILE A 908 28.73 24.61 34.28
N ILE A 909 28.66 24.60 32.94
CA ILE A 909 29.79 24.83 32.04
C ILE A 909 29.46 25.97 31.08
N SER A 910 30.40 26.87 30.80
CA SER A 910 30.23 27.93 29.79
C SER A 910 30.42 27.39 28.36
N GLU A 911 30.09 28.20 27.36
CA GLU A 911 30.28 27.89 25.93
C GLU A 911 31.74 27.53 25.55
N LEU A 912 32.72 28.01 26.33
CA LEU A 912 34.15 27.70 26.15
C LEU A 912 34.61 26.43 26.90
N GLY A 913 33.68 25.64 27.44
CA GLY A 913 33.98 24.40 28.16
C GLY A 913 34.56 24.60 29.57
N GLN A 914 34.57 25.83 30.11
CA GLN A 914 35.05 26.07 31.48
C GLN A 914 33.99 25.61 32.48
N LYS A 915 34.36 24.66 33.36
CA LYS A 915 33.50 24.19 34.47
C LYS A 915 33.49 25.25 35.57
N HIS A 916 32.32 25.80 35.87
CA HIS A 916 32.17 26.91 36.82
C HIS A 916 31.65 26.47 38.18
N GLU A 917 30.67 25.55 38.24
CA GLU A 917 30.18 24.98 39.50
C GLU A 917 29.86 23.51 39.31
N VAL A 918 30.10 22.73 40.36
CA VAL A 918 29.87 21.29 40.40
C VAL A 918 29.22 20.96 41.74
N VAL A 919 27.95 20.55 41.71
CA VAL A 919 27.21 20.11 42.88
C VAL A 919 27.21 18.58 42.89
N HIS A 920 27.97 17.99 43.80
CA HIS A 920 28.01 16.55 43.99
C HIS A 920 27.16 16.14 45.20
N GLN A 921 26.18 15.28 44.99
CA GLN A 921 25.28 14.73 46.01
C GLN A 921 25.35 13.19 45.97
N PRO A 922 25.99 12.55 46.97
CA PRO A 922 26.00 11.10 47.03
C PRO A 922 24.66 10.55 47.54
N ASN A 923 24.24 9.38 47.03
CA ASN A 923 23.04 8.63 47.42
C ASN A 923 21.71 9.43 47.35
N VAL A 924 21.48 10.17 46.27
CA VAL A 924 20.19 10.85 46.04
C VAL A 924 19.09 9.82 45.81
N SER A 925 17.96 9.95 46.50
CA SER A 925 16.85 8.99 46.43
C SER A 925 16.12 9.01 45.09
N LYS A 926 15.64 7.85 44.65
CA LYS A 926 14.68 7.70 43.54
C LYS A 926 13.53 8.72 43.63
N GLY A 927 13.15 9.31 42.50
CA GLY A 927 12.09 10.30 42.37
C GLY A 927 12.61 11.68 41.97
N ILE A 928 11.76 12.70 42.11
CA ILE A 928 12.08 14.08 41.71
C ILE A 928 12.89 14.77 42.81
N ASN A 929 14.05 15.30 42.44
CA ASN A 929 15.00 16.01 43.28
C ASN A 929 15.25 17.41 42.71
N ARG A 930 15.74 18.33 43.56
CA ARG A 930 15.86 19.76 43.23
C ARG A 930 17.18 20.33 43.71
N ILE A 931 17.83 21.14 42.87
CA ILE A 931 19.04 21.91 43.19
C ILE A 931 18.80 23.35 42.74
N TYR A 932 19.34 24.31 43.50
CA TYR A 932 19.22 25.74 43.21
C TYR A 932 20.59 26.30 42.83
N PHE A 933 20.64 27.06 41.74
CA PHE A 933 21.84 27.76 41.30
C PHE A 933 21.65 29.27 41.41
N SER A 934 22.71 29.97 41.83
CA SER A 934 22.71 31.43 41.97
C SER A 934 23.53 32.09 40.86
N SER A 935 22.97 33.08 40.17
CA SER A 935 23.63 33.82 39.09
C SER A 935 24.79 34.68 39.58
N SER A 936 24.87 34.95 40.89
CA SER A 936 25.88 35.82 41.52
C SER A 936 27.34 35.38 41.30
N ALA A 937 27.57 34.13 40.91
CA ALA A 937 28.90 33.56 40.66
C ALA A 937 29.30 33.53 39.17
N TYR A 938 28.45 34.04 38.27
CA TYR A 938 28.57 33.84 36.83
C TYR A 938 28.36 35.15 36.05
N PRO A 939 29.18 35.43 35.03
CA PRO A 939 28.86 36.44 34.02
C PRO A 939 27.54 36.16 33.29
N ASP A 940 27.01 37.18 32.62
CA ASP A 940 25.86 37.02 31.73
C ASP A 940 26.27 36.19 30.51
N GLY A 941 25.41 35.28 30.09
CA GLY A 941 25.69 34.40 28.95
C GLY A 941 24.93 33.09 29.00
N LEU A 942 25.16 32.27 27.97
CA LEU A 942 24.63 30.91 27.86
C LEU A 942 25.57 29.92 28.56
N TYR A 943 24.98 29.00 29.30
CA TYR A 943 25.63 27.93 30.02
C TYR A 943 24.93 26.59 29.75
N ILE A 944 25.68 25.52 29.90
CA ILE A 944 25.18 24.14 29.82
C ILE A 944 25.20 23.55 31.23
N CYS A 945 24.03 23.13 31.70
CA CYS A 945 23.85 22.32 32.89
C CYS A 945 23.98 20.85 32.50
N ILE A 946 24.84 20.10 33.16
CA ILE A 946 25.10 18.67 32.90
C ILE A 946 24.70 17.88 34.13
N LEU A 947 23.84 16.87 33.96
CA LEU A 947 23.49 15.89 34.98
C LEU A 947 24.33 14.63 34.75
N GLU A 948 25.14 14.28 35.74
CA GLU A 948 25.89 13.03 35.81
C GLU A 948 25.33 12.14 36.92
N ILE A 949 25.13 10.86 36.63
CA ILE A 949 24.69 9.84 37.60
C ILE A 949 25.71 8.71 37.61
N ASN A 950 26.22 8.36 38.80
CA ASN A 950 27.27 7.35 39.02
C ASN A 950 28.50 7.56 38.11
N GLY A 951 28.86 8.83 37.85
CA GLY A 951 30.00 9.21 37.02
C GLY A 951 29.78 9.14 35.51
N LYS A 952 28.54 8.96 35.03
CA LYS A 952 28.18 9.02 33.61
C LYS A 952 27.26 10.22 33.35
N ILE A 953 27.53 11.00 32.30
CA ILE A 953 26.62 12.05 31.84
C ILE A 953 25.34 11.41 31.30
N VAL A 954 24.19 11.83 31.83
CA VAL A 954 22.87 11.27 31.47
C VAL A 954 21.93 12.30 30.83
N ASP A 955 22.11 13.59 31.09
CA ASP A 955 21.26 14.65 30.50
C ASP A 955 21.98 16.02 30.53
N THR A 956 21.57 16.93 29.65
CA THR A 956 22.06 18.31 29.62
C THR A 956 20.95 19.31 29.30
N ARG A 957 21.00 20.52 29.89
CA ARG A 957 20.03 21.61 29.63
C ARG A 957 20.72 22.96 29.50
N LYS A 958 20.23 23.78 28.57
CA LYS A 958 20.64 25.18 28.43
C LYS A 958 20.15 26.00 29.62
N ILE A 959 21.04 26.81 30.20
CA ILE A 959 20.76 27.81 31.23
C ILE A 959 21.28 29.16 30.73
N ILE A 960 20.44 30.18 30.75
CA ILE A 960 20.77 31.55 30.35
C ILE A 960 20.80 32.42 31.61
N ILE A 961 21.95 33.05 31.86
CA ILE A 961 22.16 33.98 32.97
C ILE A 961 22.12 35.40 32.41
N ALA A 962 21.31 36.26 33.01
CA ALA A 962 21.15 37.66 32.61
C ALA A 962 21.00 38.53 33.87
N ASN A 963 22.11 38.95 34.49
CA ASN A 963 22.15 39.68 35.76
C ASN A 963 21.71 41.14 35.69
#